data_AF-A0A4R0PBH2-F1
#
_entry.id   AF-A0A4R0PBH2-F1
#
_cell.length_a   1.000
_cell.length_b   1.000
_cell.length_c   1.000
_cell.angle_alpha   90.00
_cell.angle_beta   90.00
_cell.angle_gamma   90.00
#
_symmetry.space_group_name_H-M   'P 1'
#
loop_
_entity.id
_entity.type
_entity.pdbx_description
1 polymer ?
#
loop_
_entity_poly.entity_id
_entity_poly.type
_entity_poly.pdbx_seq_one_letter_code
_entity_poly.pdbx_strand_id
1 'polypeptide(L)'
;MGAGVLAGLAAGVPAFAQTTESVAGLTRVQDESPLLLQADELVYDRDRESVAAVGDVQLDYGGTRLVARRVIYNQRTARMVAIGNVEIVQPDGTRVFADEIDVTEDFADGFVNALRIVTPDKTYIAAENAVREGGTTTTFGHGVYTACEPCRERPEKPPLWQIKAQRVIWNGEEKTIRFEKASFEFFGMPIAYLPVFTTADPTVKRKTGFLMPGVRYSQELGFGLAIPYFIALAPNYDLKLTGTGFTRQGGLGEATFRHRTENGLYTITAAGIHQLTPEAFDPITQDSTHVNRAMIGTTGKFKINPRWTFGWDVLAQTDKNFSRTYDITGFSDLVQQNEVYLTGLGDRNFFDARVMQFDVQESDPDGAGRDAQQPWVLPSIDYNAVTSRPVAGGELAFNVNARGISRDIADQRGNPADSNFATRGLRGENGRITTEAEWRRTYIAPNGVALTPILAAQADANFLDTSTFPSYSATGAALTSDDTFYRSMVTAGMEVRWPILFSSTSSVHVLEPIAQVFARPDETGSGKLPNEDAQSFVFDTTTLFERDKFSGYDRIEGGHRANVGLRYTGTFNNGWTLFGTVGQSYNLGGENPFAAPDLLNVGAESGLETDQSDFVGMFGASYNNWLRAAVRARFDETTFENRRTETEAEIHTGRFTAGAEYAFVQAQPTYGFAADRHEVTTRASVRFGENWQAFGGATYDIVNDRFSRNGIGLAYDDECFSLTLRFDQSRDNSEVQSNSFAFRISLRTLGDFGSAGTDF
;
A
#
# COMPACT_ATOMS: atom_id res chain seq x y z
N MET A 1 42.62 37.45 32.37
CA MET A 1 43.10 36.52 33.41
C MET A 1 42.60 35.14 33.01
N GLY A 2 43.40 34.36 32.28
CA GLY A 2 44.20 33.25 32.84
C GLY A 2 43.36 31.97 32.75
N ALA A 3 43.33 31.27 31.61
CA ALA A 3 44.25 30.23 31.15
C ALA A 3 44.00 28.84 31.79
N GLY A 4 43.73 27.83 30.94
CA GLY A 4 43.63 26.41 31.32
C GLY A 4 43.21 25.52 30.15
N VAL A 5 44.19 25.10 29.35
CA VAL A 5 44.13 24.26 28.14
C VAL A 5 43.98 22.78 28.50
N LEU A 6 43.18 22.02 27.73
CA LEU A 6 43.49 20.64 27.36
C LEU A 6 42.79 20.25 26.05
N ALA A 7 43.62 20.11 25.01
CA ALA A 7 43.27 19.67 23.69
C ALA A 7 43.24 18.14 23.62
N GLY A 8 42.18 17.58 23.04
CA GLY A 8 42.09 16.20 22.60
C GLY A 8 41.73 16.17 21.11
N LEU A 9 42.75 16.03 20.26
CA LEU A 9 42.62 15.78 18.82
C LEU A 9 42.13 14.34 18.61
N ALA A 10 40.89 14.17 18.15
CA ALA A 10 40.45 12.94 17.50
C ALA A 10 40.45 13.20 15.99
N ALA A 11 41.49 12.72 15.30
CA ALA A 11 41.55 12.68 13.86
C ALA A 11 40.45 11.75 13.34
N GLY A 12 39.49 12.31 12.60
CA GLY A 12 38.53 11.53 11.83
C GLY A 12 39.28 10.76 10.76
N VAL A 13 39.37 9.44 10.93
CA VAL A 13 39.84 8.51 9.91
C VAL A 13 38.84 8.59 8.74
N PRO A 14 39.29 8.73 7.48
CA PRO A 14 38.39 8.61 6.35
C PRO A 14 37.81 7.19 6.35
N ALA A 15 36.48 7.10 6.42
CA ALA A 15 35.78 5.84 6.22
C ALA A 15 36.08 5.36 4.79
N PHE A 16 36.98 4.38 4.68
CA PHE A 16 37.18 3.65 3.45
C PHE A 16 35.85 2.97 3.09
N ALA A 17 35.26 3.41 1.98
CA ALA A 17 34.18 2.70 1.32
C ALA A 17 34.69 1.28 1.02
N GLN A 18 34.08 0.27 1.65
CA GLN A 18 34.26 -1.12 1.24
C GLN A 18 33.66 -1.27 -0.16
N THR A 19 34.52 -1.20 -1.16
CA THR A 19 34.25 -1.70 -2.51
C THR A 19 34.03 -3.21 -2.40
N THR A 20 32.79 -3.66 -2.61
CA THR A 20 32.50 -5.07 -2.84
C THR A 20 33.17 -5.46 -4.15
N GLU A 21 34.35 -6.09 -4.04
CA GLU A 21 35.07 -6.64 -5.17
C GLU A 21 34.41 -7.93 -5.67
N SER A 22 34.50 -8.08 -7.00
CA SER A 22 33.98 -9.10 -7.91
C SER A 22 33.52 -10.44 -7.33
N VAL A 23 32.23 -10.73 -7.54
CA VAL A 23 31.75 -12.10 -7.73
C VAL A 23 32.03 -12.44 -9.19
N ALA A 24 33.23 -12.90 -9.49
CA ALA A 24 33.53 -13.53 -10.78
C ALA A 24 34.57 -14.60 -10.46
N GLY A 25 34.09 -15.83 -10.28
CA GLY A 25 34.86 -17.04 -9.97
C GLY A 25 36.39 -16.86 -10.01
N LEU A 26 37.00 -16.85 -8.82
CA LEU A 26 38.41 -16.53 -8.50
C LEU A 26 38.70 -15.02 -8.40
N THR A 27 38.53 -14.49 -7.18
CA THR A 27 38.96 -13.15 -6.78
C THR A 27 40.49 -13.10 -6.76
N ARG A 28 41.08 -12.01 -7.27
CA ARG A 28 42.52 -11.77 -7.17
C ARG A 28 42.85 -11.44 -5.70
N VAL A 29 43.50 -12.36 -5.01
CA VAL A 29 43.84 -12.20 -3.59
C VAL A 29 44.84 -11.04 -3.42
N GLN A 30 44.39 -9.92 -2.86
CA GLN A 30 45.26 -8.90 -2.25
C GLN A 30 45.30 -9.15 -0.74
N ASP A 31 46.36 -9.79 -0.25
CA ASP A 31 47.22 -9.39 0.89
C ASP A 31 48.16 -10.54 1.25
N GLU A 32 49.27 -10.25 1.97
CA GLU A 32 50.35 -11.15 2.41
C GLU A 32 49.93 -12.30 3.37
N SER A 33 48.78 -12.92 3.15
CA SER A 33 48.29 -14.05 3.94
C SER A 33 49.12 -15.31 3.64
N PRO A 34 49.59 -16.06 4.65
CA PRO A 34 50.33 -17.29 4.40
C PRO A 34 49.44 -18.34 3.71
N LEU A 35 49.95 -18.95 2.63
CA LEU A 35 49.32 -20.11 1.99
C LEU A 35 49.43 -21.32 2.94
N LEU A 36 48.29 -21.80 3.42
CA LEU A 36 48.22 -23.03 4.21
C LEU A 36 47.92 -24.20 3.28
N LEU A 37 48.86 -25.15 3.19
CA LEU A 37 48.72 -26.38 2.42
C LEU A 37 48.72 -27.58 3.35
N GLN A 38 47.72 -28.43 3.21
CA GLN A 38 47.63 -29.76 3.84
C GLN A 38 47.38 -30.80 2.74
N ALA A 39 48.13 -31.90 2.77
CA ALA A 39 47.99 -33.04 1.86
C ALA A 39 48.63 -34.29 2.48
N ASP A 40 48.31 -35.49 1.98
CA ASP A 40 48.93 -36.73 2.43
C ASP A 40 50.39 -36.85 1.97
N GLU A 41 50.67 -36.44 0.73
CA GLU A 41 52.00 -36.52 0.12
C GLU A 41 52.31 -35.26 -0.69
N LEU A 42 53.57 -34.81 -0.64
CA LEU A 42 54.12 -33.74 -1.47
C LEU A 42 55.27 -34.29 -2.34
N VAL A 43 55.08 -34.31 -3.65
CA VAL A 43 56.04 -34.84 -4.63
C VAL A 43 56.70 -33.68 -5.38
N TYR A 44 58.03 -33.63 -5.36
CA TYR A 44 58.80 -32.61 -6.09
C TYR A 44 59.50 -33.23 -7.30
N ASP A 45 59.07 -32.87 -8.51
CA ASP A 45 59.69 -33.29 -9.77
C ASP A 45 60.69 -32.21 -10.21
N ARG A 46 61.99 -32.44 -9.94
CA ARG A 46 63.07 -31.49 -10.26
C ARG A 46 63.30 -31.34 -11.77
N ASP A 47 63.05 -32.38 -12.55
CA ASP A 47 63.30 -32.36 -14.00
C ASP A 47 62.21 -31.55 -14.73
N ARG A 48 60.97 -31.64 -14.23
CA ARG A 48 59.83 -30.88 -14.74
C ARG A 48 59.54 -29.57 -14.01
N GLU A 49 60.35 -29.22 -13.00
CA GLU A 49 60.20 -28.03 -12.15
C GLU A 49 58.76 -27.91 -11.60
N SER A 50 58.20 -29.01 -11.09
CA SER A 50 56.83 -29.05 -10.59
C SER A 50 56.71 -29.65 -9.18
N VAL A 51 55.71 -29.17 -8.45
CA VAL A 51 55.36 -29.61 -7.10
C VAL A 51 53.95 -30.18 -7.14
N ALA A 52 53.75 -31.42 -6.74
CA ALA A 52 52.43 -32.05 -6.68
C ALA A 52 52.05 -32.40 -5.25
N ALA A 53 50.97 -31.82 -4.74
CA ALA A 53 50.29 -32.28 -3.53
C ALA A 53 49.27 -33.36 -3.90
N VAL A 54 49.27 -34.49 -3.19
CA VAL A 54 48.42 -35.66 -3.49
C VAL A 54 47.79 -36.18 -2.21
N GLY A 55 46.50 -36.53 -2.28
CA GLY A 55 45.73 -37.09 -1.16
C GLY A 55 45.11 -35.99 -0.28
N ASP A 56 43.78 -35.92 -0.33
CA ASP A 56 42.92 -34.97 0.40
C ASP A 56 43.53 -33.56 0.55
N VAL A 57 43.94 -32.99 -0.59
CA VAL A 57 44.64 -31.69 -0.63
C VAL A 57 43.67 -30.60 -0.21
N GLN A 58 44.08 -29.81 0.79
CA GLN A 58 43.39 -28.60 1.24
C GLN A 58 44.37 -27.44 1.19
N LEU A 59 43.97 -26.39 0.48
CA LEU A 59 44.69 -25.13 0.35
C LEU A 59 43.80 -24.02 0.91
N ASP A 60 44.34 -23.20 1.80
CA ASP A 60 43.65 -22.02 2.36
C ASP A 60 44.53 -20.78 2.14
N TYR A 61 44.01 -19.80 1.41
CA TYR A 61 44.73 -18.59 1.02
C TYR A 61 43.79 -17.39 0.90
N GLY A 62 44.04 -16.34 1.69
CA GLY A 62 43.25 -15.11 1.63
C GLY A 62 41.75 -15.32 1.85
N GLY A 63 41.36 -16.30 2.68
CA GLY A 63 39.96 -16.69 2.92
C GLY A 63 39.33 -17.53 1.81
N THR A 64 40.07 -17.86 0.75
CA THR A 64 39.66 -18.83 -0.27
C THR A 64 40.17 -20.21 0.12
N ARG A 65 39.27 -21.20 0.17
CA ARG A 65 39.60 -22.59 0.45
C ARG A 65 39.44 -23.44 -0.80
N LEU A 66 40.49 -24.14 -1.21
CA LEU A 66 40.47 -25.11 -2.29
C LEU A 66 40.66 -26.52 -1.72
N VAL A 67 39.81 -27.45 -2.13
CA VAL A 67 39.90 -28.88 -1.82
C VAL A 67 39.99 -29.66 -3.13
N ALA A 68 40.92 -30.62 -3.25
CA ALA A 68 41.05 -31.47 -4.43
C ALA A 68 41.76 -32.79 -4.08
N ARG A 69 41.69 -33.81 -4.97
CA ARG A 69 42.48 -35.04 -4.79
C ARG A 69 43.96 -34.85 -5.07
N ARG A 70 44.29 -33.96 -6.01
CA ARG A 70 45.67 -33.66 -6.42
C ARG A 70 45.78 -32.23 -6.91
N VAL A 71 46.83 -31.52 -6.51
CA VAL A 71 47.16 -30.19 -7.01
C VAL A 71 48.60 -30.19 -7.51
N ILE A 72 48.83 -29.78 -8.75
CA ILE A 72 50.14 -29.73 -9.39
C ILE A 72 50.47 -28.28 -9.70
N TYR A 73 51.56 -27.78 -9.15
CA TYR A 73 52.11 -26.47 -9.45
C TYR A 73 53.34 -26.60 -10.33
N ASN A 74 53.31 -26.03 -11.53
CA ASN A 74 54.44 -25.96 -12.44
C ASN A 74 55.13 -24.60 -12.32
N GLN A 75 56.35 -24.59 -11.81
CA GLN A 75 57.11 -23.37 -11.54
C GLN A 75 57.59 -22.68 -12.82
N ARG A 76 57.78 -23.43 -13.92
CA ARG A 76 58.23 -22.86 -15.20
C ARG A 76 57.15 -22.06 -15.88
N THR A 77 55.91 -22.55 -15.82
CA THR A 77 54.76 -21.91 -16.46
C THR A 77 53.93 -21.08 -15.50
N ALA A 78 54.27 -21.06 -14.21
CA ALA A 78 53.49 -20.45 -13.13
C ALA A 78 52.00 -20.85 -13.21
N ARG A 79 51.74 -22.16 -13.40
CA ARG A 79 50.39 -22.71 -13.52
C ARG A 79 50.10 -23.74 -12.43
N MET A 80 48.90 -23.69 -11.89
CA MET A 80 48.37 -24.61 -10.91
C MET A 80 47.23 -25.41 -11.52
N VAL A 81 47.34 -26.73 -11.47
CA VAL A 81 46.33 -27.67 -11.95
C VAL A 81 45.79 -28.48 -10.77
N ALA A 82 44.52 -28.28 -10.42
CA ALA A 82 43.81 -29.07 -9.43
C ALA A 82 42.94 -30.12 -10.14
N ILE A 83 43.04 -31.38 -9.70
CA ILE A 83 42.41 -32.54 -10.35
C ILE A 83 41.65 -33.38 -9.32
N GLY A 84 40.40 -33.71 -9.66
CA GLY A 84 39.55 -34.66 -8.96
C GLY A 84 38.77 -34.03 -7.81
N ASN A 85 37.45 -33.92 -7.98
CA ASN A 85 36.50 -33.37 -7.01
C ASN A 85 36.95 -32.01 -6.46
N VAL A 86 37.32 -31.10 -7.35
CA VAL A 86 37.80 -29.77 -6.95
C VAL A 86 36.63 -28.97 -6.38
N GLU A 87 36.79 -28.45 -5.17
CA GLU A 87 35.85 -27.52 -4.54
C GLU A 87 36.61 -26.27 -4.11
N ILE A 88 36.15 -25.10 -4.55
CA ILE A 88 36.67 -23.79 -4.14
C ILE A 88 35.56 -23.05 -3.41
N VAL A 89 35.83 -22.63 -2.18
CA VAL A 89 34.95 -21.80 -1.36
C VAL A 89 35.60 -20.42 -1.25
N GLN A 90 34.89 -19.39 -1.71
CA GLN A 90 35.35 -18.01 -1.68
C GLN A 90 34.93 -17.30 -0.37
N PRO A 91 35.58 -16.17 -0.03
CA PRO A 91 35.26 -15.39 1.17
C PRO A 91 33.80 -14.89 1.22
N ASP A 92 33.18 -14.68 0.06
CA ASP A 92 31.78 -14.26 -0.08
C ASP A 92 30.78 -15.40 0.17
N GLY A 93 31.25 -16.64 0.33
CA GLY A 93 30.45 -17.84 0.49
C GLY A 93 30.06 -18.54 -0.82
N THR A 94 30.52 -18.04 -1.97
CA THR A 94 30.33 -18.70 -3.27
C THR A 94 31.14 -20.00 -3.33
N ARG A 95 30.51 -21.09 -3.76
CA ARG A 95 31.12 -22.43 -3.88
C ARG A 95 31.21 -22.83 -5.34
N VAL A 96 32.41 -23.17 -5.79
CA VAL A 96 32.71 -23.60 -7.16
C VAL A 96 33.18 -25.05 -7.13
N PHE A 97 32.57 -25.90 -7.94
CA PHE A 97 32.91 -27.30 -8.09
C PHE A 97 33.39 -27.56 -9.51
N ALA A 98 34.39 -28.42 -9.66
CA ALA A 98 34.93 -28.83 -10.95
C ALA A 98 35.62 -30.20 -10.90
N ASP A 99 35.75 -30.87 -12.04
CA ASP A 99 36.57 -32.08 -12.14
C ASP A 99 38.06 -31.73 -12.27
N GLU A 100 38.35 -30.65 -13.00
CA GLU A 100 39.71 -30.15 -13.23
C GLU A 100 39.70 -28.63 -13.35
N ILE A 101 40.68 -27.99 -12.73
CA ILE A 101 40.94 -26.54 -12.82
C ILE A 101 42.40 -26.34 -13.17
N ASP A 102 42.68 -25.65 -14.28
CA ASP A 102 44.02 -25.20 -14.69
C ASP A 102 44.02 -23.67 -14.67
N VAL A 103 44.77 -23.06 -13.77
CA VAL A 103 44.81 -21.61 -13.56
C VAL A 103 46.25 -21.10 -13.48
N THR A 104 46.46 -19.83 -13.82
CA THR A 104 47.72 -19.14 -13.56
C THR A 104 47.90 -18.87 -12.06
N GLU A 105 49.14 -18.65 -11.62
CA GLU A 105 49.50 -18.35 -10.22
C GLU A 105 48.72 -17.15 -9.64
N ASP A 106 48.37 -16.17 -10.48
CA ASP A 106 47.57 -15.00 -10.12
C ASP A 106 46.05 -15.19 -10.31
N PHE A 107 45.62 -16.39 -10.71
CA PHE A 107 44.24 -16.76 -11.06
C PHE A 107 43.60 -15.90 -12.16
N ALA A 108 44.38 -15.13 -12.92
CA ALA A 108 43.86 -14.24 -13.94
C ALA A 108 43.29 -15.02 -15.14
N ASP A 109 44.01 -16.06 -15.58
CA ASP A 109 43.61 -16.90 -16.70
C ASP A 109 43.43 -18.34 -16.24
N GLY A 110 42.43 -19.02 -16.79
CA GLY A 110 42.22 -20.40 -16.44
C GLY A 110 41.19 -21.13 -17.28
N PHE A 111 41.29 -22.45 -17.25
CA PHE A 111 40.35 -23.38 -17.84
C PHE A 111 39.76 -24.24 -16.72
N VAL A 112 38.45 -24.42 -16.76
CA VAL A 112 37.74 -25.31 -15.84
C VAL A 112 36.92 -26.30 -16.64
N ASN A 113 37.02 -27.57 -16.26
CA ASN A 113 36.22 -28.65 -16.84
C ASN A 113 35.11 -29.07 -15.87
N ALA A 114 33.89 -29.24 -16.38
CA ALA A 114 32.68 -29.59 -15.62
C ALA A 114 32.41 -28.65 -14.44
N LEU A 115 32.15 -27.37 -14.74
CA LEU A 115 31.96 -26.34 -13.73
C LEU A 115 30.55 -26.35 -13.13
N ARG A 116 30.45 -26.23 -11.80
CA ARG A 116 29.20 -25.89 -11.09
C ARG A 116 29.44 -24.82 -10.03
N ILE A 117 28.68 -23.73 -10.05
CA ILE A 117 28.74 -22.65 -9.07
C ILE A 117 27.44 -22.60 -8.27
N VAL A 118 27.55 -22.42 -6.95
CA VAL A 118 26.45 -22.19 -6.02
C VAL A 118 26.73 -20.90 -5.25
N THR A 119 25.84 -19.92 -5.36
CA THR A 119 25.97 -18.65 -4.62
C THR A 119 25.24 -18.69 -3.26
N PRO A 120 25.58 -17.79 -2.32
CA PRO A 120 24.86 -17.65 -1.05
C PRO A 120 23.36 -17.36 -1.23
N ASP A 121 23.01 -16.62 -2.28
CA ASP A 121 21.62 -16.29 -2.67
C ASP A 121 20.91 -17.45 -3.39
N LYS A 122 21.43 -18.68 -3.23
CA LYS A 122 20.91 -19.92 -3.83
C LYS A 122 20.72 -19.83 -5.35
N THR A 123 21.62 -19.16 -6.05
CA THR A 123 21.67 -19.18 -7.52
C THR A 123 22.63 -20.26 -7.97
N TYR A 124 22.23 -21.02 -9.00
CA TYR A 124 22.97 -22.17 -9.51
C TYR A 124 23.39 -21.94 -10.95
N ILE A 125 24.68 -22.13 -11.23
CA ILE A 125 25.25 -22.06 -12.58
C ILE A 125 25.99 -23.37 -12.84
N ALA A 126 25.81 -23.96 -14.01
CA ALA A 126 26.59 -25.12 -14.46
C ALA A 126 27.06 -24.93 -15.90
N ALA A 127 28.21 -25.50 -16.26
CA ALA A 127 28.75 -25.43 -17.62
C ALA A 127 29.65 -26.64 -17.91
N GLU A 128 29.69 -27.08 -19.16
CA GLU A 128 30.60 -28.17 -19.58
C GLU A 128 32.06 -27.75 -19.40
N ASN A 129 32.37 -26.51 -19.74
CA ASN A 129 33.67 -25.92 -19.57
C ASN A 129 33.56 -24.42 -19.32
N ALA A 130 34.57 -23.84 -18.69
CA ALA A 130 34.70 -22.41 -18.54
C ALA A 130 36.12 -21.98 -18.86
N VAL A 131 36.26 -20.86 -19.58
CA VAL A 131 37.54 -20.24 -19.87
C VAL A 131 37.52 -18.83 -19.31
N ARG A 132 38.46 -18.51 -18.44
CA ARG A 132 38.72 -17.16 -17.96
C ARG A 132 39.88 -16.57 -18.74
N GLU A 133 39.66 -15.40 -19.31
CA GLU A 133 40.64 -14.68 -20.13
C GLU A 133 40.78 -13.23 -19.63
N GLY A 134 42.04 -12.78 -19.53
CA GLY A 134 42.39 -11.40 -19.20
C GLY A 134 42.01 -10.98 -17.78
N GLY A 135 41.81 -11.93 -16.86
CA GLY A 135 41.43 -11.65 -15.47
C GLY A 135 40.02 -11.12 -15.26
N THR A 136 39.24 -10.86 -16.31
CA THR A 136 37.99 -10.09 -16.23
C THR A 136 36.80 -10.77 -16.91
N THR A 137 37.04 -11.57 -17.94
CA THR A 137 35.98 -12.22 -18.71
C THR A 137 36.01 -13.73 -18.50
N THR A 138 34.86 -14.29 -18.11
CA THR A 138 34.67 -15.74 -18.01
C THR A 138 33.64 -16.19 -19.03
N THR A 139 34.03 -17.10 -19.91
CA THR A 139 33.17 -17.68 -20.95
C THR A 139 32.83 -19.12 -20.57
N PHE A 140 31.56 -19.41 -20.35
CA PHE A 140 31.02 -20.73 -20.10
C PHE A 140 30.51 -21.34 -21.41
N GLY A 141 31.01 -22.53 -21.76
CA GLY A 141 30.49 -23.35 -22.85
C GLY A 141 29.33 -24.22 -22.38
N HIS A 142 28.22 -24.21 -23.13
CA HIS A 142 26.98 -24.93 -22.81
C HIS A 142 26.52 -24.69 -21.36
N GLY A 143 26.34 -23.41 -21.00
CA GLY A 143 25.99 -22.99 -19.65
C GLY A 143 24.49 -23.14 -19.34
N VAL A 144 24.19 -23.41 -18.08
CA VAL A 144 22.84 -23.48 -17.49
C VAL A 144 22.77 -22.55 -16.28
N TYR A 145 21.71 -21.74 -16.20
CA TYR A 145 21.44 -20.81 -15.10
C TYR A 145 20.03 -21.05 -14.52
N THR A 146 19.90 -21.12 -13.19
CA THR A 146 18.60 -21.19 -12.50
C THR A 146 18.70 -20.66 -11.06
N ALA A 147 17.58 -20.15 -10.53
CA ALA A 147 17.44 -19.84 -9.10
C ALA A 147 16.71 -20.94 -8.31
N CYS A 148 16.25 -22.00 -8.98
CA CYS A 148 15.57 -23.13 -8.36
C CYS A 148 16.58 -24.13 -7.81
N GLU A 149 16.33 -24.68 -6.61
CA GLU A 149 17.23 -25.69 -6.05
C GLU A 149 17.13 -27.00 -6.87
N PRO A 150 18.25 -27.54 -7.38
CA PRO A 150 18.23 -28.82 -8.07
C PRO A 150 17.74 -29.94 -7.15
N CYS A 151 16.92 -30.85 -7.69
CA CYS A 151 16.35 -31.93 -6.91
C CYS A 151 17.44 -32.92 -6.47
N ARG A 152 17.65 -33.07 -5.15
CA ARG A 152 18.68 -33.97 -4.60
C ARG A 152 18.38 -35.45 -4.82
N GLU A 153 17.10 -35.83 -4.75
CA GLU A 153 16.67 -37.23 -4.89
C GLU A 153 16.64 -37.71 -6.34
N ARG A 154 16.39 -36.79 -7.29
CA ARG A 154 16.34 -37.05 -8.73
C ARG A 154 17.10 -35.96 -9.49
N PRO A 155 18.45 -36.04 -9.53
CA PRO A 155 19.30 -35.04 -10.19
C PRO A 155 19.00 -34.86 -11.69
N GLU A 156 18.42 -35.87 -12.34
CA GLU A 156 18.00 -35.86 -13.74
C GLU A 156 16.74 -35.03 -14.01
N LYS A 157 15.96 -34.70 -12.96
CA LYS A 157 14.76 -33.87 -13.11
C LYS A 157 15.18 -32.41 -13.35
N PRO A 158 14.78 -31.78 -14.47
CA PRO A 158 15.11 -30.38 -14.70
C PRO A 158 14.46 -29.49 -13.62
N PRO A 159 15.11 -28.38 -13.23
CA PRO A 159 14.50 -27.35 -12.39
C PRO A 159 13.21 -26.79 -13.00
N LEU A 160 12.39 -26.14 -12.18
CA LEU A 160 11.11 -25.57 -12.63
C LEU A 160 11.30 -24.62 -13.82
N TRP A 161 12.32 -23.76 -13.74
CA TRP A 161 12.77 -22.94 -14.85
C TRP A 161 14.30 -22.88 -14.90
N GLN A 162 14.85 -22.75 -16.10
CA GLN A 162 16.29 -22.56 -16.32
C GLN A 162 16.57 -21.90 -17.67
N ILE A 163 17.72 -21.25 -17.78
CA ILE A 163 18.23 -20.72 -19.05
C ILE A 163 19.40 -21.58 -19.48
N LYS A 164 19.29 -22.26 -20.62
CA LYS A 164 20.41 -22.94 -21.28
C LYS A 164 20.95 -22.08 -22.39
N ALA A 165 22.26 -21.91 -22.50
CA ALA A 165 22.86 -21.15 -23.59
C ALA A 165 24.09 -21.86 -24.14
N GLN A 166 24.31 -21.75 -25.46
CA GLN A 166 25.51 -22.31 -26.07
C GLN A 166 26.78 -21.65 -25.53
N ARG A 167 26.70 -20.34 -25.26
CA ARG A 167 27.79 -19.56 -24.68
C ARG A 167 27.24 -18.54 -23.68
N VAL A 168 27.77 -18.55 -22.46
CA VAL A 168 27.48 -17.52 -21.46
C VAL A 168 28.77 -16.76 -21.19
N ILE A 169 28.76 -15.45 -21.42
CA ILE A 169 29.91 -14.57 -21.25
C ILE A 169 29.62 -13.69 -20.04
N TRP A 170 30.39 -13.88 -18.99
CA TRP A 170 30.35 -13.05 -17.79
C TRP A 170 31.54 -12.10 -17.82
N ASN A 171 31.26 -10.81 -17.91
CA ASN A 171 32.28 -9.77 -17.85
C ASN A 171 32.21 -9.08 -16.48
N GLY A 172 33.27 -9.24 -15.68
CA GLY A 172 33.39 -8.66 -14.34
C GLY A 172 33.65 -7.15 -14.31
N GLU A 173 34.23 -6.57 -15.37
CA GLU A 173 34.42 -5.12 -15.51
C GLU A 173 33.13 -4.43 -15.91
N GLU A 174 32.48 -4.92 -16.96
CA GLU A 174 31.19 -4.40 -17.40
C GLU A 174 30.05 -4.80 -16.45
N LYS A 175 30.27 -5.78 -15.57
CA LYS A 175 29.28 -6.39 -14.67
C LYS A 175 28.04 -6.90 -15.43
N THR A 176 28.27 -7.58 -16.55
CA THR A 176 27.23 -8.15 -17.44
C THR A 176 27.32 -9.67 -17.47
N ILE A 177 26.16 -10.33 -17.61
CA ILE A 177 26.07 -11.72 -18.02
C ILE A 177 25.32 -11.76 -19.34
N ARG A 178 26.02 -12.16 -20.41
CA ARG A 178 25.49 -12.26 -21.77
C ARG A 178 25.32 -13.72 -22.15
N PHE A 179 24.11 -14.11 -22.49
CA PHE A 179 23.74 -15.43 -22.97
C PHE A 179 23.58 -15.38 -24.50
N GLU A 180 24.23 -16.28 -25.21
CA GLU A 180 24.13 -16.39 -26.66
C GLU A 180 23.48 -17.71 -27.07
N LYS A 181 22.52 -17.61 -28.01
CA LYS A 181 21.66 -18.70 -28.45
C LYS A 181 21.03 -19.40 -27.25
N ALA A 182 20.42 -18.61 -26.39
CA ALA A 182 19.82 -19.08 -25.15
C ALA A 182 18.43 -19.63 -25.40
N SER A 183 18.07 -20.66 -24.66
CA SER A 183 16.72 -21.20 -24.57
C SER A 183 16.26 -21.11 -23.13
N PHE A 184 15.15 -20.39 -22.91
CA PHE A 184 14.47 -20.39 -21.62
C PHE A 184 13.58 -21.63 -21.58
N GLU A 185 13.88 -22.53 -20.66
CA GLU A 185 13.14 -23.76 -20.44
C GLU A 185 12.28 -23.65 -19.18
N PHE A 186 11.05 -24.14 -19.27
CA PHE A 186 10.12 -24.27 -18.16
C PHE A 186 9.63 -25.71 -18.10
N PHE A 187 9.72 -26.36 -16.93
CA PHE A 187 9.55 -27.82 -16.78
C PHE A 187 10.39 -28.64 -17.78
N GLY A 188 11.58 -28.16 -18.14
CA GLY A 188 12.45 -28.78 -19.14
C GLY A 188 12.01 -28.63 -20.61
N MET A 189 10.90 -27.92 -20.87
CA MET A 189 10.44 -27.60 -22.21
C MET A 189 10.89 -26.21 -22.63
N PRO A 190 11.51 -26.02 -23.81
CA PRO A 190 11.92 -24.69 -24.28
C PRO A 190 10.69 -23.86 -24.66
N ILE A 191 10.43 -22.76 -23.94
CA ILE A 191 9.29 -21.86 -24.20
C ILE A 191 9.67 -20.58 -24.93
N ALA A 192 10.95 -20.17 -24.87
CA ALA A 192 11.45 -19.01 -25.60
C ALA A 192 12.89 -19.23 -26.06
N TYR A 193 13.20 -18.74 -27.26
CA TYR A 193 14.55 -18.69 -27.80
C TYR A 193 15.02 -17.23 -27.86
N LEU A 194 16.18 -16.96 -27.26
CA LEU A 194 16.80 -15.65 -27.18
C LEU A 194 18.15 -15.72 -27.90
N PRO A 195 18.27 -15.17 -29.12
CA PRO A 195 19.54 -15.18 -29.86
C PRO A 195 20.69 -14.56 -29.06
N VAL A 196 20.39 -13.48 -28.35
CA VAL A 196 21.27 -12.80 -27.41
C VAL A 196 20.41 -12.23 -26.28
N PHE A 197 20.75 -12.52 -25.03
CA PHE A 197 20.14 -11.94 -23.84
C PHE A 197 21.24 -11.45 -22.90
N THR A 198 21.13 -10.23 -22.39
CA THR A 198 22.11 -9.70 -21.42
C THR A 198 21.36 -9.27 -20.18
N THR A 199 21.83 -9.75 -19.03
CA THR A 199 21.35 -9.32 -17.71
C THR A 199 22.48 -8.71 -16.90
N ALA A 200 22.12 -8.00 -15.84
CA ALA A 200 23.08 -7.51 -14.87
C ALA A 200 23.69 -8.68 -14.10
N ASP A 201 24.97 -8.55 -13.76
CA ASP A 201 25.59 -9.38 -12.73
C ASP A 201 24.81 -9.25 -11.41
N PRO A 202 24.63 -10.32 -10.61
CA PRO A 202 23.97 -10.28 -9.30
C PRO A 202 24.49 -9.19 -8.34
N THR A 203 25.75 -8.79 -8.47
CA THR A 203 26.36 -7.69 -7.69
C THR A 203 25.82 -6.30 -8.06
N VAL A 204 25.17 -6.17 -9.22
CA VAL A 204 24.63 -4.92 -9.74
C VAL A 204 23.13 -4.85 -9.49
N LYS A 205 22.77 -4.05 -8.48
CA LYS A 205 21.37 -3.78 -8.15
C LYS A 205 20.62 -2.98 -9.23
N ARG A 206 21.33 -2.28 -10.12
CA ARG A 206 20.75 -1.35 -11.11
C ARG A 206 21.52 -1.37 -12.43
N LYS A 207 20.87 -1.74 -13.53
CA LYS A 207 21.48 -1.71 -14.86
C LYS A 207 20.47 -1.45 -15.97
N THR A 208 20.86 -0.68 -16.97
CA THR A 208 20.08 -0.42 -18.19
C THR A 208 19.81 -1.71 -18.97
N GLY A 209 18.56 -1.93 -19.38
CA GLY A 209 18.14 -3.11 -20.12
C GLY A 209 16.62 -3.29 -20.20
N PHE A 210 16.18 -4.30 -20.96
CA PHE A 210 14.79 -4.72 -20.97
C PHE A 210 14.41 -5.34 -19.63
N LEU A 211 13.26 -4.97 -19.09
CA LEU A 211 12.65 -5.69 -17.98
C LEU A 211 11.68 -6.75 -18.53
N MET A 212 11.18 -7.61 -17.65
CA MET A 212 10.16 -8.59 -18.02
C MET A 212 8.94 -7.88 -18.63
N PRO A 213 8.38 -8.39 -19.74
CA PRO A 213 7.19 -7.82 -20.34
C PRO A 213 5.97 -7.91 -19.40
N GLY A 214 4.82 -7.40 -19.81
CA GLY A 214 3.56 -7.57 -19.09
C GLY A 214 2.46 -7.91 -20.09
N VAL A 215 1.51 -8.75 -19.68
CA VAL A 215 0.34 -9.06 -20.51
C VAL A 215 -0.92 -8.72 -19.73
N ARG A 216 -1.88 -8.12 -20.42
CA ARG A 216 -3.19 -7.74 -19.88
C ARG A 216 -4.29 -8.02 -20.87
N TYR A 217 -5.51 -8.23 -20.38
CA TYR A 217 -6.69 -8.38 -21.21
C TYR A 217 -7.89 -7.66 -20.58
N SER A 218 -8.58 -6.85 -21.37
CA SER A 218 -9.91 -6.34 -21.07
C SER A 218 -10.82 -6.46 -22.30
N GLN A 219 -12.13 -6.32 -22.10
CA GLN A 219 -13.08 -6.41 -23.22
C GLN A 219 -12.87 -5.27 -24.21
N GLU A 220 -12.59 -4.07 -23.72
CA GLU A 220 -12.48 -2.83 -24.50
C GLU A 220 -11.10 -2.68 -25.18
N LEU A 221 -10.03 -3.07 -24.48
CA LEU A 221 -8.65 -2.96 -24.99
C LEU A 221 -8.21 -4.19 -25.80
N GLY A 222 -8.83 -5.34 -25.54
CA GLY A 222 -8.38 -6.64 -26.01
C GLY A 222 -7.09 -7.09 -25.31
N PHE A 223 -6.27 -7.88 -26.00
CA PHE A 223 -4.98 -8.34 -25.47
C PHE A 223 -3.93 -7.23 -25.58
N GLY A 224 -3.22 -6.96 -24.49
CA GLY A 224 -2.14 -5.98 -24.40
C GLY A 224 -0.81 -6.62 -24.03
N LEU A 225 0.27 -6.28 -24.74
CA LEU A 225 1.65 -6.68 -24.42
C LEU A 225 2.50 -5.43 -24.15
N ALA A 226 2.94 -5.26 -22.90
CA ALA A 226 3.80 -4.19 -22.43
C ALA A 226 5.27 -4.64 -22.43
N ILE A 227 6.16 -3.83 -23.00
CA ILE A 227 7.60 -4.09 -23.04
C ILE A 227 8.33 -2.91 -22.38
N PRO A 228 8.71 -3.03 -21.10
CA PRO A 228 9.48 -2.02 -20.38
C PRO A 228 10.99 -2.09 -20.69
N TYR A 229 11.61 -0.93 -20.83
CA TYR A 229 13.04 -0.71 -20.98
C TYR A 229 13.53 0.27 -19.91
N PHE A 230 14.40 -0.20 -19.03
CA PHE A 230 14.94 0.57 -17.92
C PHE A 230 16.29 1.19 -18.29
N ILE A 231 16.49 2.45 -17.91
CA ILE A 231 17.71 3.23 -18.16
C ILE A 231 18.22 3.76 -16.83
N ALA A 232 19.32 3.19 -16.35
CA ALA A 232 20.05 3.70 -15.20
C ALA A 232 20.91 4.89 -15.64
N LEU A 233 20.43 6.11 -15.37
CA LEU A 233 21.14 7.34 -15.74
C LEU A 233 22.21 7.69 -14.71
N ALA A 234 21.90 7.56 -13.42
CA ALA A 234 22.84 7.75 -12.31
C ALA A 234 22.43 6.88 -11.09
N PRO A 235 23.26 6.80 -10.03
CA PRO A 235 22.92 6.03 -8.84
C PRO A 235 21.62 6.46 -8.13
N ASN A 236 21.20 7.72 -8.34
CA ASN A 236 20.07 8.34 -7.66
C ASN A 236 18.89 8.68 -8.59
N TYR A 237 18.98 8.52 -9.92
CA TYR A 237 17.84 8.70 -10.83
C TYR A 237 17.85 7.77 -12.04
N ASP A 238 16.65 7.46 -12.53
CA ASP A 238 16.42 6.53 -13.65
C ASP A 238 15.24 6.95 -14.52
N LEU A 239 15.19 6.35 -15.71
CA LEU A 239 14.10 6.47 -16.67
C LEU A 239 13.65 5.06 -17.08
N LYS A 240 12.34 4.79 -17.01
CA LYS A 240 11.70 3.57 -17.51
C LYS A 240 10.82 3.96 -18.69
N LEU A 241 11.06 3.39 -19.87
CA LEU A 241 10.25 3.56 -21.06
C LEU A 241 9.45 2.28 -21.31
N THR A 242 8.12 2.37 -21.41
CA THR A 242 7.27 1.20 -21.65
C THR A 242 6.49 1.40 -22.94
N GLY A 243 6.61 0.47 -23.88
CA GLY A 243 5.75 0.39 -25.05
C GLY A 243 4.71 -0.70 -24.85
N THR A 244 3.41 -0.38 -24.92
CA THR A 244 2.34 -1.38 -24.89
C THR A 244 1.61 -1.43 -26.22
N GLY A 245 1.49 -2.62 -26.81
CA GLY A 245 0.61 -2.85 -27.96
C GLY A 245 -0.68 -3.53 -27.53
N PHE A 246 -1.83 -2.89 -27.79
CA PHE A 246 -3.17 -3.43 -27.60
C PHE A 246 -3.77 -3.88 -28.93
N THR A 247 -4.44 -5.04 -28.93
CA THR A 247 -5.05 -5.58 -30.15
C THR A 247 -6.22 -4.74 -30.69
N ARG A 248 -6.93 -4.00 -29.82
CA ARG A 248 -8.02 -3.09 -30.23
C ARG A 248 -7.55 -1.64 -30.31
N GLN A 249 -6.85 -1.13 -29.30
CA GLN A 249 -6.55 0.30 -29.19
C GLN A 249 -5.23 0.77 -29.82
N GLY A 250 -4.32 -0.14 -30.22
CA GLY A 250 -3.04 0.25 -30.81
C GLY A 250 -1.92 0.45 -29.78
N GLY A 251 -0.99 1.37 -30.06
CA GLY A 251 0.27 1.52 -29.31
C GLY A 251 0.25 2.64 -28.27
N LEU A 252 0.39 2.28 -26.99
CA LEU A 252 0.57 3.18 -25.86
C LEU A 252 2.06 3.32 -25.53
N GLY A 253 2.55 4.56 -25.41
CA GLY A 253 3.89 4.87 -24.89
C GLY A 253 3.81 5.43 -23.47
N GLU A 254 4.68 4.97 -22.58
CA GLU A 254 4.83 5.47 -21.21
C GLU A 254 6.31 5.77 -20.93
N ALA A 255 6.58 6.86 -20.21
CA ALA A 255 7.89 7.23 -19.70
C ALA A 255 7.77 7.59 -18.22
N THR A 256 8.43 6.82 -17.35
CA THR A 256 8.51 7.08 -15.90
C THR A 256 9.93 7.50 -15.53
N PHE A 257 10.12 8.73 -15.09
CA PHE A 257 11.36 9.24 -14.53
C PHE A 257 11.29 9.23 -13.00
N ARG A 258 12.28 8.66 -12.32
CA ARG A 258 12.36 8.63 -10.85
C ARG A 258 13.66 9.23 -10.39
N HIS A 259 13.61 10.08 -9.37
CA HIS A 259 14.80 10.69 -8.78
C HIS A 259 14.68 10.73 -7.26
N ARG A 260 15.70 10.17 -6.60
CA ARG A 260 15.90 10.24 -5.16
C ARG A 260 16.94 11.32 -4.84
N THR A 261 16.54 12.33 -4.08
CA THR A 261 17.44 13.36 -3.56
C THR A 261 17.92 12.98 -2.16
N GLU A 262 18.75 13.80 -1.53
CA GLU A 262 19.20 13.58 -0.14
C GLU A 262 18.05 13.59 0.86
N ASN A 263 17.06 14.45 0.61
CA ASN A 263 15.96 14.74 1.52
C ASN A 263 14.60 14.23 1.03
N GLY A 264 14.52 13.55 -0.11
CA GLY A 264 13.24 13.15 -0.69
C GLY A 264 13.34 12.29 -1.93
N LEU A 265 12.20 12.12 -2.58
CA LEU A 265 12.08 11.50 -3.89
C LEU A 265 10.94 12.14 -4.66
N TYR A 266 11.02 12.07 -5.99
CA TYR A 266 9.89 12.38 -6.86
C TYR A 266 9.89 11.46 -8.09
N THR A 267 8.70 11.27 -8.64
CA THR A 267 8.44 10.48 -9.84
C THR A 267 7.64 11.33 -10.81
N ILE A 268 7.98 11.27 -12.10
CA ILE A 268 7.22 11.89 -13.19
C ILE A 268 6.88 10.79 -14.18
N THR A 269 5.60 10.57 -14.42
CA THR A 269 5.08 9.64 -15.41
C THR A 269 4.41 10.45 -16.52
N ALA A 270 4.75 10.17 -17.77
CA ALA A 270 4.03 10.67 -18.93
C ALA A 270 3.61 9.49 -19.80
N ALA A 271 2.38 9.49 -20.29
CA ALA A 271 1.89 8.43 -21.16
C ALA A 271 0.98 9.00 -22.24
N GLY A 272 0.87 8.31 -23.37
CA GLY A 272 0.00 8.72 -24.46
C GLY A 272 -0.25 7.65 -25.50
N ILE A 273 -1.43 7.71 -26.13
CA ILE A 273 -1.89 6.79 -27.16
C ILE A 273 -2.63 7.56 -28.26
N HIS A 274 -2.53 7.02 -29.47
CA HIS A 274 -3.45 7.31 -30.56
C HIS A 274 -4.35 6.08 -30.76
N GLN A 275 -5.62 6.18 -30.35
CA GLN A 275 -6.55 5.06 -30.36
C GLN A 275 -6.91 4.66 -31.80
N LEU A 276 -6.79 3.36 -32.11
CA LEU A 276 -7.14 2.84 -33.44
C LEU A 276 -8.62 2.47 -33.58
N THR A 277 -9.29 2.06 -32.50
CA THR A 277 -10.73 1.71 -32.52
C THR A 277 -11.46 2.26 -31.29
N PRO A 278 -11.65 3.60 -31.20
CA PRO A 278 -12.48 4.21 -30.15
C PRO A 278 -13.89 3.62 -30.08
N GLU A 279 -14.42 3.11 -31.20
CA GLU A 279 -15.76 2.52 -31.29
C GLU A 279 -15.89 1.15 -30.61
N ALA A 280 -14.78 0.59 -30.11
CA ALA A 280 -14.80 -0.59 -29.25
C ALA A 280 -15.29 -0.26 -27.83
N PHE A 281 -15.25 1.01 -27.43
CA PHE A 281 -15.89 1.52 -26.22
C PHE A 281 -17.35 1.89 -26.51
N ASP A 282 -18.16 2.03 -25.46
CA ASP A 282 -19.55 2.43 -25.61
C ASP A 282 -19.62 3.86 -26.20
N PRO A 283 -20.45 4.12 -27.25
CA PRO A 283 -20.54 5.42 -27.92
C PRO A 283 -20.90 6.63 -27.03
N ILE A 284 -21.42 6.40 -25.83
CA ILE A 284 -21.73 7.48 -24.88
C ILE A 284 -20.62 7.72 -23.85
N THR A 285 -19.44 7.11 -24.04
CA THR A 285 -18.31 7.24 -23.11
C THR A 285 -17.22 8.17 -23.61
N GLN A 286 -16.52 8.80 -22.68
CA GLN A 286 -15.34 9.64 -22.94
C GLN A 286 -14.25 8.92 -23.75
N ASP A 287 -14.08 7.61 -23.52
CA ASP A 287 -13.10 6.80 -24.22
C ASP A 287 -13.38 6.70 -25.73
N SER A 288 -14.65 6.74 -26.12
CA SER A 288 -15.09 6.66 -27.52
C SER A 288 -14.97 7.98 -28.26
N THR A 289 -15.02 9.12 -27.55
CA THR A 289 -15.03 10.47 -28.15
C THR A 289 -13.63 11.05 -28.37
N HIS A 290 -12.58 10.48 -27.74
CA HIS A 290 -11.20 10.98 -27.83
C HIS A 290 -10.28 9.98 -28.53
N VAL A 291 -9.62 10.42 -29.61
CA VAL A 291 -8.65 9.59 -30.36
C VAL A 291 -7.23 9.75 -29.83
N ASN A 292 -6.81 11.00 -29.55
CA ASN A 292 -5.49 11.29 -28.99
C ASN A 292 -5.63 11.53 -27.50
N ARG A 293 -5.04 10.66 -26.70
CA ARG A 293 -5.18 10.70 -25.25
C ARG A 293 -3.82 10.63 -24.58
N ALA A 294 -3.60 11.44 -23.56
CA ALA A 294 -2.33 11.53 -22.86
C ALA A 294 -2.49 12.01 -21.41
N MET A 295 -1.47 11.72 -20.59
CA MET A 295 -1.35 12.23 -19.23
C MET A 295 0.09 12.59 -18.88
N ILE A 296 0.22 13.52 -17.93
CA ILE A 296 1.43 13.75 -17.14
C ILE A 296 1.05 13.73 -15.65
N GLY A 297 1.78 12.94 -14.89
CA GLY A 297 1.48 12.62 -13.49
C GLY A 297 2.78 12.73 -12.70
N THR A 298 2.74 13.36 -11.55
CA THR A 298 3.94 13.59 -10.75
C THR A 298 3.64 13.46 -9.26
N THR A 299 4.48 12.68 -8.57
CA THR A 299 4.43 12.53 -7.12
C THR A 299 5.76 12.95 -6.52
N GLY A 300 5.73 13.66 -5.40
CA GLY A 300 6.92 14.14 -4.72
C GLY A 300 6.76 14.09 -3.20
N LYS A 301 7.81 13.69 -2.49
CA LYS A 301 7.83 13.66 -1.02
C LYS A 301 9.21 14.00 -0.49
N PHE A 302 9.29 15.12 0.23
CA PHE A 302 10.54 15.71 0.74
C PHE A 302 10.43 15.95 2.23
N LYS A 303 11.32 15.35 3.00
CA LYS A 303 11.52 15.65 4.42
C LYS A 303 12.42 16.87 4.53
N ILE A 304 11.85 18.03 4.81
CA ILE A 304 12.60 19.27 5.03
C ILE A 304 13.50 19.10 6.27
N ASN A 305 12.95 18.48 7.32
CA ASN A 305 13.65 18.09 8.55
C ASN A 305 12.87 16.94 9.23
N PRO A 306 13.27 16.42 10.42
CA PRO A 306 12.55 15.33 11.07
C PRO A 306 11.08 15.61 11.42
N ARG A 307 10.65 16.87 11.42
CA ARG A 307 9.28 17.30 11.78
C ARG A 307 8.44 17.71 10.57
N TRP A 308 9.06 18.24 9.52
CA TRP A 308 8.36 18.84 8.39
C TRP A 308 8.54 18.06 7.10
N THR A 309 7.43 17.73 6.46
CA THR A 309 7.36 17.05 5.15
C THR A 309 6.57 17.89 4.17
N PHE A 310 7.16 18.16 3.01
CA PHE A 310 6.49 18.79 1.87
C PHE A 310 6.32 17.74 0.77
N GLY A 311 5.18 17.76 0.08
CA GLY A 311 4.94 16.83 -1.02
C GLY A 311 3.82 17.28 -1.94
N TRP A 312 3.66 16.51 -3.01
CA TRP A 312 2.60 16.70 -3.99
C TRP A 312 2.25 15.37 -4.66
N ASP A 313 1.04 15.31 -5.19
CA ASP A 313 0.54 14.27 -6.09
C ASP A 313 -0.35 14.97 -7.11
N VAL A 314 0.03 14.99 -8.37
CA VAL A 314 -0.67 15.76 -9.41
C VAL A 314 -0.76 14.94 -10.67
N LEU A 315 -1.98 14.77 -11.18
CA LEU A 315 -2.34 14.22 -12.46
C LEU A 315 -2.93 15.33 -13.34
N ALA A 316 -2.42 15.45 -14.55
CA ALA A 316 -3.03 16.22 -15.62
C ALA A 316 -3.18 15.30 -16.84
N GLN A 317 -4.39 15.22 -17.36
CA GLN A 317 -4.72 14.34 -18.48
C GLN A 317 -5.58 15.08 -19.51
N THR A 318 -5.52 14.64 -20.76
CA THR A 318 -6.24 15.26 -21.89
C THR A 318 -7.75 15.05 -21.83
N ASP A 319 -8.16 13.98 -21.16
CA ASP A 319 -9.53 13.56 -20.90
C ASP A 319 -9.57 12.95 -19.50
N LYS A 320 -10.76 12.92 -18.87
CA LYS A 320 -10.87 12.62 -17.44
C LYS A 320 -10.56 11.18 -17.01
N ASN A 321 -10.47 10.20 -17.90
CA ASN A 321 -10.31 8.80 -17.47
C ASN A 321 -9.18 8.03 -18.17
N PHE A 322 -8.31 8.71 -18.92
CA PHE A 322 -7.19 8.07 -19.62
C PHE A 322 -6.35 7.19 -18.71
N SER A 323 -5.94 7.71 -17.55
CA SER A 323 -5.00 7.02 -16.66
C SER A 323 -5.63 5.76 -16.06
N ARG A 324 -6.93 5.80 -15.76
CA ARG A 324 -7.73 4.64 -15.33
C ARG A 324 -7.96 3.63 -16.45
N THR A 325 -8.35 4.06 -17.65
CA THR A 325 -8.63 3.16 -18.79
C THR A 325 -7.40 2.34 -19.18
N TYR A 326 -6.21 2.96 -19.17
CA TYR A 326 -4.96 2.29 -19.55
C TYR A 326 -4.16 1.71 -18.37
N ASP A 327 -4.75 1.69 -17.17
CA ASP A 327 -4.16 1.19 -15.93
C ASP A 327 -2.73 1.71 -15.71
N ILE A 328 -2.58 3.05 -15.76
CA ILE A 328 -1.30 3.70 -15.53
C ILE A 328 -0.95 3.62 -14.05
N THR A 329 0.15 2.94 -13.73
CA THR A 329 0.55 2.66 -12.35
C THR A 329 0.67 3.94 -11.53
N GLY A 330 -0.06 3.98 -10.41
CA GLY A 330 -0.08 5.11 -9.47
C GLY A 330 -1.06 6.23 -9.81
N PHE A 331 -1.79 6.14 -10.94
CA PHE A 331 -2.76 7.15 -11.38
C PHE A 331 -4.05 6.52 -11.95
N SER A 332 -4.31 5.23 -11.70
CA SER A 332 -5.46 4.51 -12.27
C SER A 332 -6.69 4.41 -11.34
N ASP A 333 -6.65 5.08 -10.19
CA ASP A 333 -7.75 5.10 -9.22
C ASP A 333 -8.98 5.85 -9.75
N LEU A 334 -10.19 5.45 -9.32
CA LEU A 334 -11.43 6.11 -9.74
C LEU A 334 -11.48 7.59 -9.32
N VAL A 335 -10.91 7.92 -8.17
CA VAL A 335 -10.82 9.30 -7.66
C VAL A 335 -9.35 9.58 -7.40
N GLN A 336 -8.75 10.45 -8.20
CA GLN A 336 -7.41 10.95 -8.01
C GLN A 336 -7.48 12.28 -7.25
N GLN A 337 -6.85 12.32 -6.07
CA GLN A 337 -6.70 13.57 -5.31
C GLN A 337 -5.43 14.27 -5.76
N ASN A 338 -5.58 15.29 -6.60
CA ASN A 338 -4.49 16.19 -6.95
C ASN A 338 -4.22 17.12 -5.77
N GLU A 339 -3.04 17.02 -5.18
CA GLU A 339 -2.68 17.77 -3.97
C GLU A 339 -1.26 18.31 -3.96
N VAL A 340 -1.09 19.42 -3.23
CA VAL A 340 0.19 19.93 -2.77
C VAL A 340 0.06 20.18 -1.28
N TYR A 341 0.96 19.62 -0.47
CA TYR A 341 0.83 19.61 0.98
C TYR A 341 2.12 19.93 1.73
N LEU A 342 1.93 20.49 2.92
CA LEU A 342 2.96 20.68 3.95
C LEU A 342 2.44 20.15 5.29
N THR A 343 3.10 19.12 5.82
CA THR A 343 2.74 18.50 7.09
C THR A 343 3.87 18.68 8.11
N GLY A 344 3.51 19.11 9.31
CA GLY A 344 4.39 19.29 10.47
C GLY A 344 3.95 18.41 11.63
N LEU A 345 4.83 17.53 12.10
CA LEU A 345 4.60 16.66 13.26
C LEU A 345 5.55 17.04 14.40
N GLY A 346 4.97 17.46 15.53
CA GLY A 346 5.66 17.63 16.80
C GLY A 346 5.33 16.52 17.80
N ASP A 347 5.86 16.62 19.02
CA ASP A 347 5.62 15.58 20.05
C ASP A 347 4.17 15.56 20.55
N ARG A 348 3.46 16.69 20.44
CA ARG A 348 2.08 16.91 20.92
C ARG A 348 1.24 17.81 20.01
N ASN A 349 1.80 18.20 18.87
CA ASN A 349 1.18 19.15 17.96
C ASN A 349 1.23 18.59 16.54
N PHE A 350 0.21 18.90 15.75
CA PHE A 350 0.08 18.51 14.36
C PHE A 350 -0.30 19.75 13.54
N PHE A 351 0.35 19.90 12.39
CA PHE A 351 0.02 20.92 11.39
C PHE A 351 -0.09 20.25 10.04
N ASP A 352 -1.10 20.59 9.27
CA ASP A 352 -1.27 20.15 7.89
C ASP A 352 -1.87 21.30 7.09
N ALA A 353 -1.30 21.54 5.91
CA ALA A 353 -1.84 22.52 4.97
C ALA A 353 -1.81 21.91 3.56
N ARG A 354 -2.95 21.93 2.87
CA ARG A 354 -3.14 21.33 1.55
C ARG A 354 -3.87 22.26 0.60
N VAL A 355 -3.48 22.20 -0.66
CA VAL A 355 -4.28 22.63 -1.80
C VAL A 355 -4.69 21.36 -2.52
N MET A 356 -5.98 21.19 -2.80
CA MET A 356 -6.51 19.95 -3.38
C MET A 356 -7.49 20.23 -4.53
N GLN A 357 -7.49 19.34 -5.52
CA GLN A 357 -8.51 19.21 -6.56
C GLN A 357 -8.77 17.72 -6.77
N PHE A 358 -10.02 17.33 -6.97
CA PHE A 358 -10.38 15.93 -7.17
C PHE A 358 -10.70 15.71 -8.65
N ASP A 359 -10.04 14.71 -9.24
CA ASP A 359 -10.28 14.22 -10.61
C ASP A 359 -10.98 12.86 -10.50
N VAL A 360 -12.24 12.79 -10.96
CA VAL A 360 -13.07 11.58 -10.92
C VAL A 360 -13.05 10.92 -12.30
N GLN A 361 -12.28 9.84 -12.41
CA GLN A 361 -11.98 9.12 -13.66
C GLN A 361 -13.12 8.19 -14.13
N GLU A 362 -14.32 8.74 -14.27
CA GLU A 362 -15.51 8.04 -14.77
C GLU A 362 -15.61 8.05 -16.31
N SER A 363 -16.45 7.19 -16.87
CA SER A 363 -16.58 7.04 -18.32
C SER A 363 -17.57 8.02 -18.96
N ASP A 364 -18.33 8.80 -18.19
CA ASP A 364 -19.27 9.80 -18.74
C ASP A 364 -18.54 10.83 -19.64
N PRO A 365 -19.20 11.55 -20.55
CA PRO A 365 -18.53 12.59 -21.35
C PRO A 365 -17.97 13.78 -20.52
N ASP A 366 -17.04 14.54 -21.09
CA ASP A 366 -16.52 15.78 -20.50
C ASP A 366 -17.63 16.78 -20.17
N GLY A 367 -17.51 17.39 -18.98
CA GLY A 367 -18.52 18.33 -18.45
C GLY A 367 -19.80 17.66 -17.95
N ALA A 368 -19.89 16.33 -18.01
CA ALA A 368 -20.94 15.53 -17.40
C ALA A 368 -20.37 14.63 -16.28
N GLY A 369 -21.28 14.09 -15.48
CA GLY A 369 -20.96 13.23 -14.35
C GLY A 369 -20.50 14.00 -13.11
N ARG A 370 -19.82 13.32 -12.20
CA ARG A 370 -19.41 13.85 -10.89
C ARG A 370 -18.12 14.66 -10.95
N ASP A 371 -17.25 14.40 -11.92
CA ASP A 371 -15.96 15.09 -12.05
C ASP A 371 -16.12 16.61 -12.11
N ALA A 372 -17.01 17.08 -13.00
CA ALA A 372 -17.28 18.50 -13.20
C ALA A 372 -17.94 19.20 -11.98
N GLN A 373 -18.41 18.44 -11.01
CA GLN A 373 -19.04 18.93 -9.76
C GLN A 373 -18.03 19.02 -8.60
N GLN A 374 -16.82 18.49 -8.77
CA GLN A 374 -15.81 18.48 -7.71
C GLN A 374 -15.25 19.89 -7.47
N PRO A 375 -15.01 20.26 -6.20
CA PRO A 375 -14.47 21.57 -5.88
C PRO A 375 -12.93 21.63 -5.99
N TRP A 376 -12.42 22.84 -6.10
CA TRP A 376 -11.08 23.20 -5.66
C TRP A 376 -11.08 23.52 -4.17
N VAL A 377 -10.12 22.97 -3.42
CA VAL A 377 -9.91 23.27 -1.99
C VAL A 377 -8.66 24.13 -1.83
N LEU A 378 -8.84 25.40 -1.46
CA LEU A 378 -7.84 26.46 -1.57
C LEU A 378 -7.79 27.40 -0.34
N PRO A 379 -6.90 27.16 0.63
CA PRO A 379 -6.35 25.87 1.06
C PRO A 379 -7.26 25.18 2.10
N SER A 380 -6.93 23.95 2.50
CA SER A 380 -7.33 23.35 3.77
C SER A 380 -6.15 23.41 4.74
N ILE A 381 -6.36 23.88 5.95
CA ILE A 381 -5.34 24.01 6.99
C ILE A 381 -5.89 23.43 8.29
N ASP A 382 -5.16 22.50 8.89
CA ASP A 382 -5.46 21.89 10.17
C ASP A 382 -4.28 22.10 11.12
N TYR A 383 -4.57 22.61 12.32
CA TYR A 383 -3.60 22.76 13.38
C TYR A 383 -4.18 22.30 14.71
N ASN A 384 -3.56 21.27 15.28
CA ASN A 384 -3.86 20.77 16.62
C ASN A 384 -2.66 21.00 17.52
N ALA A 385 -2.91 21.52 18.72
CA ALA A 385 -1.88 21.70 19.73
C ALA A 385 -2.38 21.35 21.11
N VAL A 386 -1.63 20.50 21.82
CA VAL A 386 -1.88 20.17 23.22
C VAL A 386 -0.81 20.80 24.10
N THR A 387 -1.26 21.52 25.14
CA THR A 387 -0.35 22.16 26.09
C THR A 387 0.61 21.16 26.74
N SER A 388 1.87 21.58 26.91
CA SER A 388 2.92 20.71 27.50
C SER A 388 2.84 20.59 29.02
N ARG A 389 2.21 21.57 29.68
CA ARG A 389 2.01 21.61 31.12
C ARG A 389 0.50 21.64 31.42
N PRO A 390 0.05 20.94 32.47
CA PRO A 390 -1.35 21.01 32.86
C PRO A 390 -1.79 22.45 33.16
N VAL A 391 -2.94 22.85 32.63
CA VAL A 391 -3.58 24.13 32.90
C VAL A 391 -4.72 23.86 33.88
N ALA A 392 -4.73 24.53 35.04
CA ALA A 392 -5.67 24.23 36.13
C ALA A 392 -5.73 22.71 36.51
N GLY A 393 -4.61 22.00 36.33
CA GLY A 393 -4.48 20.56 36.59
C GLY A 393 -5.11 19.65 35.52
N GLY A 394 -5.65 20.21 34.43
CA GLY A 394 -6.18 19.47 33.28
C GLY A 394 -5.34 19.64 32.02
N GLU A 395 -5.74 18.96 30.97
CA GLU A 395 -5.19 19.09 29.62
C GLU A 395 -5.96 20.16 28.86
N LEU A 396 -5.24 21.13 28.29
CA LEU A 396 -5.81 22.14 27.40
C LEU A 396 -5.32 21.86 25.97
N ALA A 397 -6.25 21.67 25.05
CA ALA A 397 -6.04 21.46 23.63
C ALA A 397 -6.62 22.62 22.82
N PHE A 398 -5.97 22.95 21.71
CA PHE A 398 -6.42 23.95 20.74
C PHE A 398 -6.50 23.31 19.36
N ASN A 399 -7.65 23.48 18.70
CA ASN A 399 -7.84 23.11 17.30
C ASN A 399 -8.09 24.38 16.48
N VAL A 400 -7.43 24.48 15.33
CA VAL A 400 -7.70 25.51 14.34
C VAL A 400 -7.85 24.81 13.00
N ASN A 401 -8.99 25.01 12.36
CA ASN A 401 -9.23 24.57 10.99
C ASN A 401 -9.52 25.80 10.13
N ALA A 402 -8.93 25.88 8.94
CA ALA A 402 -9.30 26.85 7.94
C ALA A 402 -9.48 26.16 6.59
N ARG A 403 -10.51 26.52 5.84
CA ARG A 403 -10.83 25.90 4.56
C ARG A 403 -11.35 26.95 3.59
N GLY A 404 -10.90 26.90 2.34
CA GLY A 404 -11.51 27.60 1.20
C GLY A 404 -11.95 26.62 0.13
N ILE A 405 -13.08 26.87 -0.51
CA ILE A 405 -13.71 26.05 -1.54
C ILE A 405 -14.08 26.97 -2.69
N SER A 406 -13.78 26.54 -3.91
CA SER A 406 -14.35 27.13 -5.12
C SER A 406 -14.94 26.02 -5.99
N ARG A 407 -16.16 26.22 -6.46
CA ARG A 407 -16.88 25.23 -7.28
C ARG A 407 -17.64 25.90 -8.41
N ASP A 408 -17.41 25.43 -9.63
CA ASP A 408 -18.05 25.99 -10.83
C ASP A 408 -19.48 25.47 -11.05
N ILE A 409 -19.78 24.23 -10.65
CA ILE A 409 -21.07 23.57 -10.85
C ILE A 409 -21.52 22.97 -9.52
N ALA A 410 -22.76 23.23 -9.10
CA ALA A 410 -23.29 22.66 -7.87
C ALA A 410 -23.40 21.12 -7.96
N ASP A 411 -23.06 20.43 -6.88
CA ASP A 411 -23.30 19.00 -6.71
C ASP A 411 -24.68 18.79 -6.10
N GLN A 412 -25.60 18.22 -6.88
CA GLN A 412 -26.99 18.04 -6.52
C GLN A 412 -27.50 16.64 -6.84
N ARG A 413 -28.35 16.12 -5.96
CA ARG A 413 -29.10 14.88 -6.14
C ARG A 413 -30.59 15.18 -6.21
N GLY A 414 -31.25 14.62 -7.23
CA GLY A 414 -32.70 14.71 -7.41
C GLY A 414 -33.16 16.07 -7.96
N ASN A 415 -34.45 16.18 -8.19
CA ASN A 415 -35.13 17.43 -8.54
C ASN A 415 -35.56 18.16 -7.25
N PRO A 416 -35.56 19.50 -7.18
CA PRO A 416 -36.15 20.21 -6.05
C PRO A 416 -37.60 19.86 -5.68
N ALA A 417 -38.36 19.21 -6.56
CA ALA A 417 -39.69 18.69 -6.22
C ALA A 417 -39.65 17.35 -5.45
N ASP A 418 -38.50 16.66 -5.44
CA ASP A 418 -38.34 15.34 -4.85
C ASP A 418 -38.08 15.44 -3.34
N SER A 419 -38.66 14.52 -2.57
CA SER A 419 -38.47 14.45 -1.11
C SER A 419 -37.06 14.09 -0.67
N ASN A 420 -36.20 13.63 -1.59
CA ASN A 420 -34.81 13.25 -1.35
C ASN A 420 -33.79 14.23 -1.95
N PHE A 421 -34.27 15.40 -2.40
CA PHE A 421 -33.45 16.46 -2.95
C PHE A 421 -32.37 16.85 -1.95
N ALA A 422 -31.12 16.90 -2.42
CA ALA A 422 -29.98 17.31 -1.63
C ALA A 422 -28.97 18.07 -2.49
N THR A 423 -28.39 19.12 -1.92
CA THR A 423 -27.26 19.85 -2.50
C THR A 423 -26.03 19.56 -1.67
N ARG A 424 -25.14 18.71 -2.19
CA ARG A 424 -23.89 18.32 -1.54
C ARG A 424 -22.83 19.41 -1.65
N GLY A 425 -22.90 20.23 -2.68
CA GLY A 425 -21.92 21.28 -2.90
C GLY A 425 -22.55 22.46 -3.60
N LEU A 426 -22.36 23.65 -3.05
CA LEU A 426 -22.86 24.88 -3.68
C LEU A 426 -21.91 25.37 -4.77
N ARG A 427 -22.47 26.00 -5.80
CA ARG A 427 -21.71 26.75 -6.80
C ARG A 427 -21.26 28.09 -6.22
N GLY A 428 -20.02 28.46 -6.49
CA GLY A 428 -19.38 29.69 -6.03
C GLY A 428 -18.24 29.40 -5.07
N GLU A 429 -17.91 30.39 -4.25
CA GLU A 429 -16.81 30.35 -3.31
C GLU A 429 -17.36 30.33 -1.89
N ASN A 430 -16.81 29.48 -1.03
CA ASN A 430 -17.05 29.56 0.40
C ASN A 430 -15.76 29.30 1.17
N GLY A 431 -15.71 29.75 2.41
CA GLY A 431 -14.59 29.49 3.28
C GLY A 431 -14.97 29.58 4.74
N ARG A 432 -14.20 28.90 5.60
CA ARG A 432 -14.43 28.82 7.03
C ARG A 432 -13.10 28.92 7.76
N ILE A 433 -13.09 29.62 8.89
CA ILE A 433 -12.05 29.51 9.90
C ILE A 433 -12.74 29.14 11.22
N THR A 434 -12.39 27.99 11.75
CA THR A 434 -12.84 27.45 13.03
C THR A 434 -11.68 27.46 14.01
N THR A 435 -11.94 27.97 15.20
CA THR A 435 -11.00 27.93 16.32
C THR A 435 -11.70 27.32 17.53
N GLU A 436 -11.04 26.38 18.18
CA GLU A 436 -11.60 25.66 19.31
C GLU A 436 -10.54 25.53 20.41
N ALA A 437 -10.98 25.70 21.65
CA ALA A 437 -10.20 25.36 22.83
C ALA A 437 -10.98 24.37 23.70
N GLU A 438 -10.39 23.22 24.02
CA GLU A 438 -10.96 22.21 24.92
C GLU A 438 -10.07 22.03 26.15
N TRP A 439 -10.67 22.12 27.33
CA TRP A 439 -10.08 21.75 28.59
C TRP A 439 -10.77 20.52 29.16
N ARG A 440 -9.99 19.52 29.59
CA ARG A 440 -10.51 18.33 30.27
C ARG A 440 -9.62 17.90 31.42
N ARG A 441 -10.24 17.34 32.46
CA ARG A 441 -9.49 16.80 33.61
C ARG A 441 -10.22 15.64 34.24
N THR A 442 -9.56 14.49 34.36
CA THR A 442 -10.14 13.33 35.04
C THR A 442 -9.77 13.29 36.52
N TYR A 443 -10.77 13.15 37.38
CA TYR A 443 -10.65 12.90 38.81
C TYR A 443 -11.06 11.47 39.11
N ILE A 444 -10.21 10.72 39.81
CA ILE A 444 -10.52 9.35 40.23
C ILE A 444 -10.94 9.39 41.69
N ALA A 445 -12.20 9.07 41.96
CA ALA A 445 -12.74 8.99 43.31
C ALA A 445 -12.23 7.71 44.03
N PRO A 446 -12.25 7.67 45.38
CA PRO A 446 -11.75 6.51 46.14
C PRO A 446 -12.44 5.17 45.82
N ASN A 447 -13.67 5.21 45.32
CA ASN A 447 -14.44 4.05 44.88
C ASN A 447 -14.18 3.65 43.41
N GLY A 448 -13.19 4.26 42.74
CA GLY A 448 -12.80 3.96 41.36
C GLY A 448 -13.63 4.67 40.28
N VAL A 449 -14.63 5.47 40.67
CA VAL A 449 -15.39 6.29 39.71
C VAL A 449 -14.49 7.39 39.14
N ALA A 450 -14.40 7.47 37.82
CA ALA A 450 -13.73 8.55 37.10
C ALA A 450 -14.75 9.64 36.73
N LEU A 451 -14.46 10.88 37.14
CA LEU A 451 -15.24 12.07 36.85
C LEU A 451 -14.40 12.99 35.97
N THR A 452 -14.85 13.26 34.75
CA THR A 452 -14.13 14.09 33.78
C THR A 452 -14.99 15.29 33.41
N PRO A 453 -14.87 16.43 34.11
CA PRO A 453 -15.36 17.69 33.60
C PRO A 453 -14.64 18.08 32.30
N ILE A 454 -15.42 18.59 31.35
CA ILE A 454 -14.99 19.04 30.04
C ILE A 454 -15.53 20.45 29.84
N LEU A 455 -14.68 21.38 29.39
CA LEU A 455 -15.08 22.73 29.00
C LEU A 455 -14.54 22.98 27.61
N ALA A 456 -15.39 23.34 26.67
CA ALA A 456 -14.98 23.66 25.32
C ALA A 456 -15.58 24.99 24.86
N ALA A 457 -14.84 25.71 24.04
CA ALA A 457 -15.31 26.91 23.38
C ALA A 457 -14.84 26.88 21.93
N GLN A 458 -15.79 27.08 21.01
CA GLN A 458 -15.56 27.13 19.57
C GLN A 458 -16.09 28.45 19.01
N ALA A 459 -15.36 29.01 18.05
CA ALA A 459 -15.78 30.15 17.25
C ALA A 459 -15.44 29.91 15.79
N ASP A 460 -16.42 30.16 14.91
CA ASP A 460 -16.31 30.02 13.47
C ASP A 460 -16.61 31.36 12.78
N ALA A 461 -15.82 31.67 11.76
CA ALA A 461 -16.08 32.74 10.80
C ALA A 461 -16.20 32.12 9.41
N ASN A 462 -17.37 32.28 8.79
CA ASN A 462 -17.67 31.74 7.47
C ASN A 462 -17.79 32.89 6.47
N PHE A 463 -17.23 32.70 5.28
CA PHE A 463 -17.35 33.59 4.13
C PHE A 463 -18.09 32.83 3.03
N LEU A 464 -19.10 33.45 2.45
CA LEU A 464 -19.95 32.82 1.45
C LEU A 464 -20.16 33.79 0.27
N ASP A 465 -19.68 33.41 -0.91
CA ASP A 465 -20.03 34.01 -2.19
C ASP A 465 -20.55 32.90 -3.11
N THR A 466 -21.76 32.44 -2.79
CA THR A 466 -22.41 31.33 -3.50
C THR A 466 -23.63 31.83 -4.25
N SER A 467 -23.79 31.42 -5.50
CA SER A 467 -25.00 31.76 -6.26
C SER A 467 -26.19 30.97 -5.71
N THR A 468 -27.23 31.67 -5.27
CA THR A 468 -28.44 31.05 -4.73
C THR A 468 -29.30 30.44 -5.84
N PHE A 469 -29.64 29.16 -5.70
CA PHE A 469 -30.71 28.55 -6.49
C PHE A 469 -32.08 28.85 -5.82
N PRO A 470 -33.17 29.11 -6.56
CA PRO A 470 -34.45 29.54 -5.99
C PRO A 470 -35.19 28.54 -5.07
N SER A 471 -34.75 27.29 -4.91
CA SER A 471 -35.58 26.23 -4.31
C SER A 471 -35.05 25.66 -2.99
N TYR A 472 -34.41 26.49 -2.16
CA TYR A 472 -34.13 26.19 -0.74
C TYR A 472 -35.39 25.76 0.04
N SER A 473 -36.58 26.18 -0.40
CA SER A 473 -37.86 25.74 0.16
C SER A 473 -38.11 24.24 0.07
N ALA A 474 -37.43 23.53 -0.86
CA ALA A 474 -37.59 22.10 -1.08
C ALA A 474 -37.01 21.24 0.05
N THR A 475 -35.87 21.65 0.60
CA THR A 475 -35.23 20.97 1.74
C THR A 475 -35.72 21.52 3.09
N GLY A 476 -36.46 22.63 3.08
CA GLY A 476 -36.87 23.35 4.30
C GLY A 476 -35.77 24.18 4.95
N ALA A 477 -34.56 24.18 4.39
CA ALA A 477 -33.41 24.93 4.90
C ALA A 477 -33.24 26.26 4.13
N ALA A 478 -33.16 27.40 4.82
CA ALA A 478 -32.89 28.69 4.19
C ALA A 478 -31.42 29.07 4.38
N LEU A 479 -30.63 29.09 3.30
CA LEU A 479 -29.26 29.59 3.36
C LEU A 479 -29.24 31.04 3.86
N THR A 480 -28.18 31.38 4.60
CA THR A 480 -27.91 32.77 4.96
C THR A 480 -27.76 33.64 3.71
N SER A 481 -28.33 34.85 3.75
CA SER A 481 -28.11 35.88 2.71
C SER A 481 -26.90 36.77 3.00
N ASP A 482 -26.22 36.53 4.12
CA ASP A 482 -25.06 37.31 4.54
C ASP A 482 -23.79 36.71 3.93
N ASP A 483 -22.98 37.54 3.27
CA ASP A 483 -21.66 37.15 2.73
C ASP A 483 -20.68 36.68 3.82
N THR A 484 -20.98 36.97 5.09
CA THR A 484 -20.18 36.54 6.24
C THR A 484 -21.07 36.13 7.41
N PHE A 485 -20.85 34.95 7.98
CA PHE A 485 -21.61 34.41 9.09
C PHE A 485 -20.70 33.95 10.23
N TYR A 486 -21.02 34.36 11.45
CA TYR A 486 -20.26 33.99 12.65
C TYR A 486 -21.07 33.04 13.52
N ARG A 487 -20.42 31.97 13.98
CA ARG A 487 -21.00 31.00 14.91
C ARG A 487 -20.09 30.87 16.13
N SER A 488 -20.68 30.71 17.30
CA SER A 488 -19.94 30.41 18.52
C SER A 488 -20.65 29.34 19.33
N MET A 489 -19.90 28.44 19.92
CA MET A 489 -20.40 27.38 20.79
C MET A 489 -19.59 27.34 22.06
N VAL A 490 -20.26 27.27 23.22
CA VAL A 490 -19.60 27.06 24.51
C VAL A 490 -20.26 25.86 25.17
N THR A 491 -19.45 24.86 25.48
CA THR A 491 -19.91 23.56 25.98
C THR A 491 -19.33 23.32 27.36
N ALA A 492 -20.20 23.01 28.32
CA ALA A 492 -19.81 22.47 29.61
C ALA A 492 -20.29 21.03 29.71
N GLY A 493 -19.36 20.10 29.89
CA GLY A 493 -19.62 18.67 29.95
C GLY A 493 -19.17 18.04 31.26
N MET A 494 -19.82 16.95 31.63
CA MET A 494 -19.35 16.04 32.67
C MET A 494 -19.49 14.61 32.18
N GLU A 495 -18.38 13.89 32.13
CA GLU A 495 -18.36 12.45 31.90
C GLU A 495 -18.12 11.71 33.21
N VAL A 496 -18.92 10.68 33.46
CA VAL A 496 -18.81 9.78 34.60
C VAL A 496 -18.60 8.36 34.07
N ARG A 497 -17.49 7.74 34.47
CA ARG A 497 -17.16 6.35 34.12
C ARG A 497 -16.92 5.55 35.38
N TRP A 498 -17.51 4.36 35.47
CA TRP A 498 -17.33 3.50 36.63
C TRP A 498 -16.81 2.11 36.25
N PRO A 499 -15.50 1.92 36.07
CA PRO A 499 -14.94 0.62 35.73
C PRO A 499 -14.97 -0.33 36.94
N ILE A 500 -15.91 -1.28 36.92
CA ILE A 500 -16.07 -2.32 37.94
C ILE A 500 -15.33 -3.57 37.45
N LEU A 501 -14.19 -3.86 38.08
CA LEU A 501 -13.45 -5.10 37.83
C LEU A 501 -13.95 -6.21 38.76
N PHE A 502 -14.33 -7.34 38.18
CA PHE A 502 -14.59 -8.57 38.91
C PHE A 502 -13.81 -9.72 38.27
N SER A 503 -13.18 -10.53 39.11
CA SER A 503 -12.33 -11.64 38.67
C SER A 503 -12.78 -12.94 39.31
N SER A 504 -12.61 -14.02 38.56
CA SER A 504 -12.75 -15.40 39.02
C SER A 504 -11.42 -16.13 38.83
N THR A 505 -11.34 -17.40 39.21
CA THR A 505 -10.14 -18.23 38.95
C THR A 505 -9.84 -18.43 37.46
N SER A 506 -10.83 -18.22 36.58
CA SER A 506 -10.73 -18.52 35.15
C SER A 506 -11.04 -17.34 34.24
N SER A 507 -11.36 -16.17 34.79
CA SER A 507 -11.74 -15.01 33.98
C SER A 507 -11.55 -13.69 34.71
N VAL A 508 -11.31 -12.63 33.94
CA VAL A 508 -11.29 -11.25 34.41
C VAL A 508 -12.30 -10.47 33.58
N HIS A 509 -13.16 -9.72 34.27
CA HIS A 509 -14.20 -8.94 33.64
C HIS A 509 -14.13 -7.50 34.10
N VAL A 510 -14.40 -6.57 33.19
CA VAL A 510 -14.56 -5.15 33.45
C VAL A 510 -15.92 -4.75 32.89
N LEU A 511 -16.78 -4.26 33.77
CA LEU A 511 -18.06 -3.65 33.42
C LEU A 511 -17.96 -2.15 33.72
N GLU A 512 -18.16 -1.32 32.71
CA GLU A 512 -17.99 0.12 32.78
C GLU A 512 -19.27 0.83 32.35
N PRO A 513 -20.16 1.19 33.29
CA PRO A 513 -21.21 2.17 33.04
C PRO A 513 -20.59 3.53 32.73
N ILE A 514 -21.12 4.19 31.70
CA ILE A 514 -20.69 5.49 31.22
C ILE A 514 -21.92 6.38 31.14
N ALA A 515 -21.83 7.57 31.72
CA ALA A 515 -22.83 8.62 31.57
C ALA A 515 -22.13 9.94 31.24
N GLN A 516 -22.61 10.64 30.23
CA GLN A 516 -22.16 11.97 29.86
C GLN A 516 -23.34 12.92 29.87
N VAL A 517 -23.11 14.15 30.30
CA VAL A 517 -24.05 15.26 30.09
C VAL A 517 -23.28 16.44 29.52
N PHE A 518 -23.82 17.05 28.47
CA PHE A 518 -23.30 18.25 27.83
C PHE A 518 -24.36 19.33 27.86
N ALA A 519 -24.00 20.49 28.39
CA ALA A 519 -24.79 21.69 28.36
C ALA A 519 -24.15 22.71 27.41
N ARG A 520 -24.90 23.11 26.39
CA ARG A 520 -24.48 24.07 25.37
C ARG A 520 -25.71 24.79 24.78
N PRO A 521 -25.56 25.98 24.18
CA PRO A 521 -26.61 26.64 23.41
C PRO A 521 -27.08 25.82 22.20
N ASP A 522 -28.17 26.27 21.58
CA ASP A 522 -28.64 25.74 20.29
C ASP A 522 -27.65 26.07 19.16
N GLU A 523 -27.67 25.28 18.09
CA GLU A 523 -26.82 25.50 16.91
C GLU A 523 -27.22 26.82 16.23
N THR A 524 -26.37 27.84 16.34
CA THR A 524 -26.60 29.13 15.67
C THR A 524 -26.61 28.94 14.15
N GLY A 525 -27.74 29.19 13.49
CA GLY A 525 -27.86 29.08 12.04
C GLY A 525 -27.93 27.64 11.53
N SER A 526 -28.51 26.73 12.32
CA SER A 526 -28.71 25.32 11.92
C SER A 526 -29.31 25.20 10.50
N GLY A 527 -28.63 24.43 9.64
CA GLY A 527 -29.01 24.22 8.24
C GLY A 527 -28.85 25.44 7.31
N LYS A 528 -28.44 26.60 7.81
CA LYS A 528 -28.31 27.85 7.02
C LYS A 528 -26.91 28.06 6.43
N LEU A 529 -25.95 27.22 6.80
CA LEU A 529 -24.60 27.21 6.27
C LEU A 529 -24.40 26.05 5.29
N PRO A 530 -23.52 26.20 4.28
CA PRO A 530 -23.08 25.10 3.44
C PRO A 530 -22.51 23.98 4.32
N ASN A 531 -22.80 22.72 3.97
CA ASN A 531 -22.21 21.57 4.61
C ASN A 531 -21.38 20.81 3.57
N GLU A 532 -20.09 20.80 3.78
CA GLU A 532 -19.10 20.34 2.81
C GLU A 532 -18.15 19.31 3.43
N ASP A 533 -17.89 19.38 4.73
CA ASP A 533 -17.05 18.40 5.46
C ASP A 533 -17.78 17.60 6.54
N ALA A 534 -19.08 17.86 6.76
CA ALA A 534 -19.94 17.15 7.71
C ALA A 534 -21.01 16.30 7.00
N GLN A 535 -20.68 15.68 5.86
CA GLN A 535 -21.65 15.00 5.00
C GLN A 535 -21.85 13.51 5.28
N SER A 536 -20.95 12.89 6.04
CA SER A 536 -21.08 11.47 6.41
C SER A 536 -21.40 11.38 7.89
N PHE A 537 -22.57 10.84 8.22
CA PHE A 537 -22.97 10.61 9.59
C PHE A 537 -23.52 9.20 9.78
N VAL A 538 -22.98 8.49 10.76
CA VAL A 538 -23.46 7.18 11.21
C VAL A 538 -23.51 7.20 12.73
N PHE A 539 -24.71 7.07 13.28
CA PHE A 539 -24.89 6.91 14.71
C PHE A 539 -24.73 5.44 15.11
N ASP A 540 -23.69 5.15 15.89
CA ASP A 540 -23.41 3.82 16.43
C ASP A 540 -22.65 3.92 17.77
N THR A 541 -22.13 2.80 18.27
CA THR A 541 -21.40 2.76 19.55
C THR A 541 -20.07 3.53 19.54
N THR A 542 -19.52 3.85 18.37
CA THR A 542 -18.27 4.62 18.21
C THR A 542 -18.51 6.12 18.36
N THR A 543 -19.65 6.62 17.88
CA THR A 543 -20.04 8.05 17.97
C THR A 543 -20.89 8.37 19.21
N LEU A 544 -21.44 7.35 19.90
CA LEU A 544 -22.32 7.52 21.07
C LEU A 544 -21.80 8.48 22.15
N PHE A 545 -20.51 8.41 22.46
CA PHE A 545 -19.88 9.19 23.55
C PHE A 545 -19.02 10.36 23.06
N GLU A 546 -19.12 10.72 21.77
CA GLU A 546 -18.48 11.91 21.24
C GLU A 546 -19.22 13.18 21.71
N ARG A 547 -18.44 14.26 21.94
CA ARG A 547 -18.98 15.57 22.34
C ARG A 547 -19.80 16.20 21.20
N ASP A 548 -19.31 16.03 19.98
CA ASP A 548 -20.00 16.37 18.75
C ASP A 548 -19.99 15.14 17.87
N LYS A 549 -21.16 14.75 17.37
CA LYS A 549 -21.34 13.53 16.56
C LYS A 549 -21.34 13.84 15.06
N PHE A 550 -21.45 15.11 14.67
CA PHE A 550 -21.23 15.48 13.28
C PHE A 550 -19.75 15.31 12.93
N SER A 551 -19.47 14.86 11.71
CA SER A 551 -18.12 14.91 11.16
C SER A 551 -17.74 16.35 10.80
N GLY A 552 -16.45 16.65 10.69
CA GLY A 552 -16.00 17.97 10.24
C GLY A 552 -16.34 19.11 11.22
N TYR A 553 -16.53 20.32 10.69
CA TYR A 553 -16.91 21.48 11.49
C TYR A 553 -18.08 22.30 10.90
N ASP A 554 -18.63 21.94 9.75
CA ASP A 554 -19.74 22.71 9.14
C ASP A 554 -21.04 22.57 9.93
N ARG A 555 -21.29 21.41 10.53
CA ARG A 555 -22.37 21.18 11.49
C ARG A 555 -21.79 21.01 12.88
N ILE A 556 -22.49 21.54 13.88
CA ILE A 556 -22.13 21.38 15.29
C ILE A 556 -23.35 20.87 16.04
N GLU A 557 -23.16 19.86 16.88
CA GLU A 557 -24.22 19.42 17.76
C GLU A 557 -24.52 20.54 18.77
N GLY A 558 -25.76 21.06 18.76
CA GLY A 558 -26.31 22.02 19.73
C GLY A 558 -27.21 21.37 20.77
N GLY A 559 -27.76 22.18 21.67
CA GLY A 559 -28.71 21.73 22.69
C GLY A 559 -28.07 20.90 23.82
N HIS A 560 -28.84 20.71 24.89
CA HIS A 560 -28.43 19.92 26.05
C HIS A 560 -28.59 18.43 25.76
N ARG A 561 -27.53 17.64 25.90
CA ARG A 561 -27.53 16.20 25.59
C ARG A 561 -27.06 15.39 26.78
N ALA A 562 -27.63 14.20 26.96
CA ALA A 562 -27.09 13.18 27.84
C ALA A 562 -26.88 11.88 27.07
N ASN A 563 -25.71 11.26 27.21
CA ASN A 563 -25.41 9.95 26.63
C ASN A 563 -25.24 8.95 27.77
N VAL A 564 -25.89 7.80 27.67
CA VAL A 564 -25.79 6.74 28.69
C VAL A 564 -25.52 5.42 28.00
N GLY A 565 -24.57 4.67 28.53
CA GLY A 565 -24.32 3.32 28.05
C GLY A 565 -23.48 2.49 28.97
N LEU A 566 -23.23 1.27 28.54
CA LEU A 566 -22.54 0.24 29.28
C LEU A 566 -21.52 -0.40 28.36
N ARG A 567 -20.26 -0.39 28.79
CA ARG A 567 -19.17 -1.12 28.12
C ARG A 567 -18.79 -2.34 28.95
N TYR A 568 -18.55 -3.45 28.28
CA TYR A 568 -18.12 -4.70 28.89
C TYR A 568 -16.89 -5.24 28.17
N THR A 569 -15.95 -5.79 28.93
CA THR A 569 -14.81 -6.56 28.42
C THR A 569 -14.53 -7.71 29.38
N GLY A 570 -14.49 -8.94 28.86
CA GLY A 570 -14.21 -10.14 29.65
C GLY A 570 -13.15 -11.00 28.98
N THR A 571 -12.05 -11.28 29.67
CA THR A 571 -11.00 -12.19 29.23
C THR A 571 -11.06 -13.49 30.02
N PHE A 572 -11.00 -14.62 29.32
CA PHE A 572 -11.11 -15.95 29.89
C PHE A 572 -9.80 -16.71 29.71
N ASN A 573 -9.43 -17.52 30.69
CA ASN A 573 -8.18 -18.30 30.69
C ASN A 573 -8.13 -19.37 29.60
N ASN A 574 -9.27 -19.73 29.01
CA ASN A 574 -9.38 -20.66 27.88
C ASN A 574 -9.10 -19.98 26.53
N GLY A 575 -8.77 -18.67 26.52
CA GLY A 575 -8.40 -17.93 25.31
C GLY A 575 -9.53 -17.07 24.73
N TRP A 576 -10.76 -17.17 25.23
CA TRP A 576 -11.85 -16.30 24.81
C TRP A 576 -11.68 -14.87 25.36
N THR A 577 -12.02 -13.89 24.55
CA THR A 577 -12.22 -12.50 24.94
C THR A 577 -13.56 -12.03 24.38
N LEU A 578 -14.45 -11.58 25.26
CA LEU A 578 -15.75 -11.02 24.92
C LEU A 578 -15.71 -9.51 25.17
N PHE A 579 -16.34 -8.73 24.31
CA PHE A 579 -16.48 -7.30 24.50
C PHE A 579 -17.82 -6.82 23.96
N GLY A 580 -18.31 -5.71 24.48
CA GLY A 580 -19.51 -5.10 23.95
C GLY A 580 -19.77 -3.72 24.53
N THR A 581 -20.57 -2.97 23.81
CA THR A 581 -21.03 -1.62 24.19
C THR A 581 -22.49 -1.51 23.82
N VAL A 582 -23.31 -0.95 24.69
CA VAL A 582 -24.71 -0.62 24.38
C VAL A 582 -25.04 0.72 25.00
N GLY A 583 -25.87 1.51 24.33
CA GLY A 583 -26.32 2.76 24.92
C GLY A 583 -27.28 3.55 24.04
N GLN A 584 -27.61 4.74 24.54
CA GLN A 584 -28.59 5.65 23.98
C GLN A 584 -28.18 7.09 24.31
N SER A 585 -28.57 8.02 23.46
CA SER A 585 -28.43 9.47 23.64
C SER A 585 -29.80 10.12 23.81
N TYR A 586 -29.88 11.16 24.63
CA TYR A 586 -31.10 11.87 24.94
C TYR A 586 -30.89 13.36 24.71
N ASN A 587 -31.78 13.99 23.95
CA ASN A 587 -31.89 15.44 23.90
C ASN A 587 -32.70 15.91 25.12
N LEU A 588 -32.05 16.63 26.03
CA LEU A 588 -32.65 17.07 27.28
C LEU A 588 -33.36 18.43 27.16
N GLY A 589 -33.02 19.22 26.14
CA GLY A 589 -33.61 20.51 25.88
C GLY A 589 -32.78 21.35 24.90
N GLY A 590 -33.42 22.35 24.30
CA GLY A 590 -32.86 23.08 23.16
C GLY A 590 -33.34 22.48 21.82
N GLU A 591 -32.97 23.12 20.73
CA GLU A 591 -33.27 22.66 19.38
C GLU A 591 -32.39 21.46 19.01
N ASN A 592 -33.00 20.40 18.47
CA ASN A 592 -32.28 19.22 18.03
C ASN A 592 -31.66 19.44 16.64
N PRO A 593 -30.32 19.54 16.50
CA PRO A 593 -29.67 19.82 15.22
C PRO A 593 -29.83 18.67 14.20
N PHE A 594 -30.10 17.44 14.64
CA PHE A 594 -30.34 16.31 13.73
C PHE A 594 -31.75 16.30 13.14
N ALA A 595 -32.70 16.97 13.81
CA ALA A 595 -34.06 17.16 13.29
C ALA A 595 -34.18 18.42 12.40
N ALA A 596 -33.19 19.31 12.46
CA ALA A 596 -33.20 20.54 11.69
C ALA A 596 -32.97 20.24 10.20
N PRO A 597 -33.73 20.89 9.29
CA PRO A 597 -33.52 20.74 7.86
C PRO A 597 -32.15 21.30 7.47
N ASP A 598 -31.42 20.61 6.60
CA ASP A 598 -30.18 21.11 6.00
C ASP A 598 -30.14 20.81 4.49
N LEU A 599 -29.07 21.21 3.81
CA LEU A 599 -28.95 21.02 2.36
C LEU A 599 -28.75 19.56 1.93
N LEU A 600 -28.32 18.67 2.83
CA LEU A 600 -27.88 17.30 2.52
C LEU A 600 -28.79 16.22 3.12
N ASN A 601 -29.69 16.63 4.01
CA ASN A 601 -30.44 15.82 4.96
C ASN A 601 -29.53 14.97 5.87
N VAL A 602 -28.40 15.52 6.38
CA VAL A 602 -27.40 14.73 7.14
C VAL A 602 -27.97 14.13 8.42
N GLY A 603 -28.86 14.85 9.10
CA GLY A 603 -29.53 14.36 10.30
C GLY A 603 -30.66 13.36 10.03
N ALA A 604 -31.12 13.22 8.78
CA ALA A 604 -32.29 12.42 8.46
C ALA A 604 -31.99 10.91 8.43
N GLU A 605 -32.91 10.12 8.97
CA GLU A 605 -32.81 8.67 9.18
C GLU A 605 -31.55 8.26 9.98
N SER A 606 -31.09 9.15 10.86
CA SER A 606 -29.83 9.01 11.58
C SER A 606 -29.98 8.33 12.95
N GLY A 607 -31.20 8.28 13.49
CA GLY A 607 -31.50 7.75 14.83
C GLY A 607 -31.23 8.76 15.94
N LEU A 608 -31.11 10.06 15.65
CA LEU A 608 -30.89 11.15 16.62
C LEU A 608 -31.89 12.30 16.50
N GLU A 609 -32.87 12.20 15.61
CA GLU A 609 -33.85 13.24 15.25
C GLU A 609 -34.91 13.45 16.34
N THR A 610 -35.20 12.42 17.12
CA THR A 610 -36.15 12.51 18.23
C THR A 610 -35.41 12.85 19.54
N ASP A 611 -36.17 13.12 20.61
CA ASP A 611 -35.58 13.44 21.91
C ASP A 611 -34.87 12.24 22.56
N GLN A 612 -35.12 11.02 22.07
CA GLN A 612 -34.47 9.79 22.50
C GLN A 612 -33.89 9.12 21.27
N SER A 613 -32.57 8.96 21.21
CA SER A 613 -31.94 8.32 20.06
C SER A 613 -32.39 6.88 19.88
N ASP A 614 -32.18 6.32 18.70
CA ASP A 614 -32.14 4.88 18.50
C ASP A 614 -31.22 4.21 19.54
N PHE A 615 -31.49 2.95 19.87
CA PHE A 615 -30.58 2.12 20.65
C PHE A 615 -29.43 1.65 19.77
N VAL A 616 -28.20 1.89 20.22
CA VAL A 616 -26.99 1.39 19.54
C VAL A 616 -26.32 0.31 20.37
N GLY A 617 -25.85 -0.75 19.71
CA GLY A 617 -25.21 -1.88 20.37
C GLY A 617 -24.13 -2.51 19.52
N MET A 618 -23.06 -2.96 20.17
CA MET A 618 -22.00 -3.77 19.61
C MET A 618 -21.69 -4.91 20.57
N PHE A 619 -21.57 -6.12 20.05
CA PHE A 619 -21.07 -7.28 20.79
C PHE A 619 -20.07 -8.03 19.94
N GLY A 620 -18.96 -8.43 20.55
CA GLY A 620 -17.91 -9.16 19.86
C GLY A 620 -17.28 -10.23 20.74
N ALA A 621 -16.75 -11.24 20.06
CA ALA A 621 -16.03 -12.35 20.65
C ALA A 621 -14.78 -12.63 19.81
N SER A 622 -13.69 -12.94 20.50
CA SER A 622 -12.47 -13.46 19.88
C SER A 622 -11.92 -14.61 20.70
N TYR A 623 -11.25 -15.55 20.05
CA TYR A 623 -10.48 -16.58 20.74
C TYR A 623 -9.11 -16.64 20.09
N ASN A 624 -8.03 -16.72 20.88
CA ASN A 624 -6.61 -16.91 20.49
C ASN A 624 -6.21 -16.42 19.08
N ASN A 625 -6.70 -15.26 18.63
CA ASN A 625 -6.56 -14.76 17.26
C ASN A 625 -7.07 -15.63 16.08
N TRP A 626 -7.43 -16.90 16.26
CA TRP A 626 -7.95 -17.78 15.18
C TRP A 626 -9.42 -17.50 14.81
N LEU A 627 -10.21 -16.92 15.71
CA LEU A 627 -11.62 -16.61 15.47
C LEU A 627 -11.92 -15.22 16.02
N ARG A 628 -12.59 -14.41 15.22
CA ARG A 628 -13.16 -13.12 15.62
C ARG A 628 -14.56 -13.03 15.03
N ALA A 629 -15.52 -12.59 15.83
CA ALA A 629 -16.85 -12.29 15.35
C ALA A 629 -17.38 -11.07 16.10
N ALA A 630 -18.08 -10.19 15.41
CA ALA A 630 -18.77 -9.07 16.02
C ALA A 630 -20.09 -8.80 15.31
N VAL A 631 -21.03 -8.25 16.06
CA VAL A 631 -22.29 -7.72 15.56
C VAL A 631 -22.45 -6.30 16.08
N ARG A 632 -22.81 -5.39 15.19
CA ARG A 632 -23.18 -4.01 15.47
C ARG A 632 -24.62 -3.82 15.01
N ALA A 633 -25.45 -3.15 15.81
CA ALA A 633 -26.84 -2.93 15.46
C ALA A 633 -27.36 -1.59 16.00
N ARG A 634 -28.33 -1.03 15.27
CA ARG A 634 -29.11 0.15 15.64
C ARG A 634 -30.59 -0.20 15.56
N PHE A 635 -31.32 0.05 16.64
CA PHE A 635 -32.75 -0.25 16.76
C PHE A 635 -33.54 1.01 17.08
N ASP A 636 -34.73 1.13 16.48
CA ASP A 636 -35.67 2.22 16.76
C ASP A 636 -35.96 2.35 18.25
N GLU A 637 -36.06 3.58 18.75
CA GLU A 637 -36.23 3.89 20.16
C GLU A 637 -37.60 3.47 20.73
N THR A 638 -38.63 3.35 19.88
CA THR A 638 -40.01 3.06 20.31
C THR A 638 -40.46 1.64 19.97
N THR A 639 -40.19 1.20 18.75
CA THR A 639 -40.65 -0.07 18.17
C THR A 639 -39.62 -1.18 18.30
N PHE A 640 -38.35 -0.83 18.54
CA PHE A 640 -37.21 -1.73 18.50
C PHE A 640 -37.02 -2.40 17.13
N GLU A 641 -37.55 -1.79 16.07
CA GLU A 641 -37.32 -2.21 14.69
C GLU A 641 -35.83 -2.07 14.35
N ASN A 642 -35.28 -3.05 13.63
CA ASN A 642 -33.89 -3.00 13.18
C ASN A 642 -33.73 -1.93 12.10
N ARG A 643 -32.90 -0.92 12.36
CA ARG A 643 -32.57 0.15 11.40
C ARG A 643 -31.28 -0.13 10.64
N ARG A 644 -30.31 -0.76 11.33
CA ARG A 644 -29.00 -1.13 10.78
C ARG A 644 -28.45 -2.32 11.54
N THR A 645 -27.87 -3.28 10.82
CA THR A 645 -27.13 -4.40 11.42
C THR A 645 -25.93 -4.73 10.58
N GLU A 646 -24.77 -4.85 11.21
CA GLU A 646 -23.55 -5.35 10.60
C GLU A 646 -23.08 -6.55 11.41
N THR A 647 -22.77 -7.66 10.73
CA THR A 647 -22.20 -8.84 11.35
C THR A 647 -20.94 -9.22 10.62
N GLU A 648 -19.83 -9.34 11.33
CA GLU A 648 -18.55 -9.80 10.81
C GLU A 648 -18.14 -11.08 11.53
N ALA A 649 -17.61 -12.03 10.78
CA ALA A 649 -16.99 -13.24 11.33
C ALA A 649 -15.77 -13.59 10.49
N GLU A 650 -14.65 -13.81 11.16
CA GLU A 650 -13.38 -14.15 10.53
C GLU A 650 -12.69 -15.29 11.27
N ILE A 651 -12.21 -16.25 10.50
CA ILE A 651 -11.44 -17.40 10.96
C ILE A 651 -10.07 -17.35 10.30
N HIS A 652 -9.02 -17.39 11.11
CA HIS A 652 -7.62 -17.48 10.70
C HIS A 652 -7.02 -18.76 11.27
N THR A 653 -6.73 -19.71 10.41
CA THR A 653 -5.91 -20.88 10.73
C THR A 653 -4.64 -20.84 9.89
N GLY A 654 -3.59 -21.56 10.29
CA GLY A 654 -2.32 -21.52 9.56
C GLY A 654 -2.41 -21.91 8.07
N ARG A 655 -3.46 -22.64 7.66
CA ARG A 655 -3.68 -23.05 6.25
C ARG A 655 -4.95 -22.49 5.61
N PHE A 656 -5.85 -21.91 6.39
CA PHE A 656 -7.15 -21.47 5.91
C PHE A 656 -7.57 -20.19 6.61
N THR A 657 -7.91 -19.19 5.81
CA THR A 657 -8.52 -17.95 6.26
C THR A 657 -9.87 -17.83 5.58
N ALA A 658 -10.92 -17.52 6.33
CA ALA A 658 -12.20 -17.15 5.76
C ALA A 658 -12.87 -16.05 6.57
N GLY A 659 -13.59 -15.18 5.87
CA GLY A 659 -14.37 -14.11 6.44
C GLY A 659 -15.74 -14.04 5.78
N ALA A 660 -16.73 -13.68 6.57
CA ALA A 660 -18.05 -13.28 6.10
C ALA A 660 -18.45 -11.99 6.79
N GLU A 661 -19.04 -11.09 6.02
CA GLU A 661 -19.62 -9.84 6.47
C GLU A 661 -21.05 -9.77 5.94
N TYR A 662 -21.99 -9.42 6.81
CA TYR A 662 -23.36 -9.12 6.46
C TYR A 662 -23.64 -7.68 6.86
N ALA A 663 -24.15 -6.89 5.92
CA ALA A 663 -24.56 -5.51 6.16
C ALA A 663 -26.02 -5.35 5.77
N PHE A 664 -26.83 -4.92 6.73
CA PHE A 664 -28.19 -4.46 6.57
C PHE A 664 -28.26 -2.98 6.92
N VAL A 665 -28.82 -2.19 6.00
CA VAL A 665 -29.20 -0.81 6.26
C VAL A 665 -30.60 -0.62 5.68
N GLN A 666 -31.54 -0.20 6.52
CA GLN A 666 -32.90 0.11 6.08
C GLN A 666 -32.90 1.22 5.02
N ALA A 667 -33.94 1.27 4.20
CA ALA A 667 -34.20 2.35 3.27
C ALA A 667 -34.15 3.70 3.98
N GLN A 668 -33.35 4.62 3.43
CA GLN A 668 -33.22 6.01 3.87
C GLN A 668 -33.64 6.93 2.72
N PRO A 669 -34.94 7.03 2.40
CA PRO A 669 -35.41 7.72 1.20
C PRO A 669 -34.98 9.19 1.19
N THR A 670 -35.09 9.90 2.31
CA THR A 670 -34.67 11.30 2.48
C THR A 670 -33.17 11.50 2.21
N TYR A 671 -32.37 10.49 2.56
CA TYR A 671 -30.93 10.46 2.32
C TYR A 671 -30.54 9.97 0.92
N GLY A 672 -31.50 9.64 0.06
CA GLY A 672 -31.31 9.22 -1.32
C GLY A 672 -31.25 7.72 -1.56
N PHE A 673 -31.58 6.90 -0.56
CA PHE A 673 -31.56 5.44 -0.65
C PHE A 673 -32.95 4.87 -0.44
N ALA A 674 -33.73 4.76 -1.51
CA ALA A 674 -35.15 4.42 -1.45
C ALA A 674 -35.46 2.95 -1.14
N ALA A 675 -34.47 2.07 -1.23
CA ALA A 675 -34.60 0.65 -0.97
C ALA A 675 -33.70 0.23 0.19
N ASP A 676 -34.10 -0.83 0.89
CA ASP A 676 -33.24 -1.50 1.85
C ASP A 676 -31.97 -1.98 1.14
N ARG A 677 -30.86 -2.01 1.88
CA ARG A 677 -29.60 -2.58 1.41
C ARG A 677 -29.26 -3.78 2.26
N HIS A 678 -29.07 -4.91 1.59
CA HIS A 678 -28.72 -6.17 2.22
C HIS A 678 -27.60 -6.78 1.41
N GLU A 679 -26.39 -6.78 1.96
CA GLU A 679 -25.22 -7.34 1.29
C GLU A 679 -24.56 -8.39 2.16
N VAL A 680 -24.16 -9.50 1.53
CA VAL A 680 -23.30 -10.51 2.14
C VAL A 680 -22.00 -10.55 1.36
N THR A 681 -20.91 -10.16 2.01
CA THR A 681 -19.55 -10.26 1.46
C THR A 681 -18.84 -11.44 2.09
N THR A 682 -18.29 -12.31 1.26
CA THR A 682 -17.50 -13.48 1.68
C THR A 682 -16.12 -13.44 1.07
N ARG A 683 -15.13 -13.88 1.82
CA ARG A 683 -13.75 -14.04 1.36
C ARG A 683 -13.17 -15.31 1.95
N ALA A 684 -12.45 -16.09 1.15
CA ALA A 684 -11.83 -17.31 1.60
C ALA A 684 -10.49 -17.51 0.92
N SER A 685 -9.56 -18.12 1.65
CA SER A 685 -8.24 -18.48 1.17
C SER A 685 -7.78 -19.78 1.82
N VAL A 686 -7.33 -20.73 1.01
CA VAL A 686 -6.93 -22.07 1.46
C VAL A 686 -5.60 -22.46 0.84
N ARG A 687 -4.62 -22.77 1.68
CA ARG A 687 -3.37 -23.44 1.30
C ARG A 687 -3.60 -24.95 1.31
N PHE A 688 -3.84 -25.51 0.13
CA PHE A 688 -4.15 -26.94 -0.04
C PHE A 688 -2.94 -27.80 -0.43
N GLY A 689 -1.81 -27.17 -0.74
CA GLY A 689 -0.51 -27.80 -0.90
C GLY A 689 0.58 -26.98 -0.21
N GLU A 690 1.83 -27.46 -0.24
CA GLU A 690 2.97 -26.71 0.32
C GLU A 690 3.13 -25.34 -0.36
N ASN A 691 2.93 -25.33 -1.69
CA ASN A 691 3.15 -24.16 -2.54
C ASN A 691 1.84 -23.65 -3.16
N TRP A 692 0.69 -24.30 -2.94
CA TRP A 692 -0.55 -23.96 -3.64
C TRP A 692 -1.57 -23.30 -2.71
N GLN A 693 -2.17 -22.20 -3.19
CA GLN A 693 -3.20 -21.45 -2.52
C GLN A 693 -4.36 -21.15 -3.48
N ALA A 694 -5.58 -21.53 -3.11
CA ALA A 694 -6.78 -21.06 -3.80
C ALA A 694 -7.42 -19.97 -2.95
N PHE A 695 -7.96 -18.94 -3.58
CA PHE A 695 -8.56 -17.83 -2.89
C PHE A 695 -9.67 -17.19 -3.72
N GLY A 696 -10.58 -16.46 -3.08
CA GLY A 696 -11.67 -15.83 -3.79
C GLY A 696 -12.64 -15.18 -2.82
N GLY A 697 -13.58 -14.44 -3.40
CA GLY A 697 -14.61 -13.74 -2.65
C GLY A 697 -15.80 -13.40 -3.52
N ALA A 698 -16.90 -13.08 -2.86
CA ALA A 698 -18.13 -12.67 -3.50
C ALA A 698 -18.94 -11.75 -2.59
N THR A 699 -19.50 -10.70 -3.17
CA THR A 699 -20.51 -9.82 -2.57
C THR A 699 -21.83 -10.07 -3.27
N TYR A 700 -22.82 -10.51 -2.49
CA TYR A 700 -24.17 -10.81 -2.96
C TYR A 700 -25.15 -9.79 -2.37
N ASP A 701 -25.84 -9.10 -3.26
CA ASP A 701 -26.93 -8.17 -2.96
C ASP A 701 -28.23 -8.96 -2.89
N ILE A 702 -28.78 -9.11 -1.69
CA ILE A 702 -29.98 -9.89 -1.41
C ILE A 702 -31.22 -9.20 -1.98
N VAL A 703 -31.25 -7.86 -2.02
CA VAL A 703 -32.42 -7.10 -2.49
C VAL A 703 -32.57 -7.21 -4.00
N ASN A 704 -31.46 -7.14 -4.73
CA ASN A 704 -31.45 -7.25 -6.18
C ASN A 704 -31.20 -8.68 -6.71
N ASP A 705 -31.14 -9.69 -5.82
CA ASP A 705 -30.91 -11.11 -6.15
C ASP A 705 -29.72 -11.33 -7.11
N ARG A 706 -28.57 -10.72 -6.79
CA ARG A 706 -27.41 -10.74 -7.70
C ARG A 706 -26.07 -10.60 -6.99
N PHE A 707 -25.02 -11.12 -7.63
CA PHE A 707 -23.63 -10.82 -7.24
C PHE A 707 -23.23 -9.45 -7.79
N SER A 708 -22.90 -8.51 -6.91
CA SER A 708 -22.35 -7.20 -7.28
C SER A 708 -20.87 -7.30 -7.63
N ARG A 709 -20.14 -8.18 -6.92
CA ARG A 709 -18.73 -8.48 -7.17
C ARG A 709 -18.44 -9.94 -6.86
N ASN A 710 -17.63 -10.58 -7.67
CA ASN A 710 -17.10 -11.90 -7.38
C ASN A 710 -15.75 -12.10 -8.06
N GLY A 711 -14.94 -12.98 -7.50
CA GLY A 711 -13.75 -13.40 -8.17
C GLY A 711 -13.08 -14.58 -7.50
N ILE A 712 -12.24 -15.23 -8.27
CA ILE A 712 -11.50 -16.42 -7.87
C ILE A 712 -10.07 -16.31 -8.35
N GLY A 713 -9.15 -16.79 -7.53
CA GLY A 713 -7.74 -16.83 -7.83
C GLY A 713 -7.10 -18.13 -7.42
N LEU A 714 -6.00 -18.43 -8.11
CA LEU A 714 -5.12 -19.54 -7.82
C LEU A 714 -3.70 -19.00 -7.77
N ALA A 715 -3.01 -19.25 -6.66
CA ALA A 715 -1.62 -18.89 -6.48
C ALA A 715 -0.78 -20.17 -6.28
N TYR A 716 0.41 -20.14 -6.87
CA TYR A 716 1.49 -21.08 -6.62
C TYR A 716 2.71 -20.27 -6.19
N ASP A 717 3.37 -20.63 -5.10
CA ASP A 717 4.56 -19.94 -4.61
C ASP A 717 5.57 -20.96 -4.08
N ASP A 718 6.74 -21.01 -4.71
CA ASP A 718 7.88 -21.81 -4.28
C ASP A 718 9.14 -20.95 -4.10
N GLU A 719 10.26 -21.60 -3.80
CA GLU A 719 11.53 -20.91 -3.54
C GLU A 719 12.06 -20.04 -4.70
N CYS A 720 11.66 -20.29 -5.95
CA CYS A 720 12.24 -19.66 -7.14
C CYS A 720 11.22 -19.11 -8.14
N PHE A 721 9.94 -19.41 -7.95
CA PHE A 721 8.85 -19.07 -8.85
C PHE A 721 7.54 -18.88 -8.10
N SER A 722 6.82 -17.81 -8.46
CA SER A 722 5.46 -17.57 -8.01
C SER A 722 4.55 -17.33 -9.22
N LEU A 723 3.35 -17.89 -9.21
CA LEU A 723 2.30 -17.66 -10.19
C LEU A 723 1.03 -17.25 -9.46
N THR A 724 0.37 -16.20 -9.89
CA THR A 724 -0.97 -15.82 -9.44
C THR A 724 -1.85 -15.67 -10.66
N LEU A 725 -2.99 -16.36 -10.67
CA LEU A 725 -4.05 -16.22 -11.65
C LEU A 725 -5.27 -15.67 -10.92
N ARG A 726 -5.95 -14.68 -11.50
CA ARG A 726 -7.13 -14.07 -10.91
C ARG A 726 -8.15 -13.72 -11.99
N PHE A 727 -9.40 -14.03 -11.69
CA PHE A 727 -10.56 -13.58 -12.44
C PHE A 727 -11.43 -12.75 -11.52
N ASP A 728 -11.80 -11.56 -11.96
CA ASP A 728 -12.76 -10.71 -11.28
C ASP A 728 -13.91 -10.38 -12.22
N GLN A 729 -15.09 -10.34 -11.65
CA GLN A 729 -16.28 -9.82 -12.27
C GLN A 729 -16.93 -8.83 -11.31
N SER A 730 -17.31 -7.68 -11.87
CA SER A 730 -18.09 -6.66 -11.19
C SER A 730 -19.29 -6.29 -12.02
N ARG A 731 -20.41 -6.00 -11.36
CA ARG A 731 -21.63 -5.50 -11.99
C ARG A 731 -21.95 -4.14 -11.39
N ASP A 732 -22.18 -3.15 -12.25
CA ASP A 732 -22.61 -1.84 -11.81
C ASP A 732 -24.13 -1.79 -11.55
N ASN A 733 -24.64 -0.61 -11.18
CA ASN A 733 -26.08 -0.42 -10.94
C ASN A 733 -26.92 -0.52 -12.23
N SER A 734 -26.33 -0.31 -13.41
CA SER A 734 -26.98 -0.44 -14.73
C SER A 734 -26.97 -1.88 -15.28
N GLU A 735 -26.48 -2.82 -14.47
CA GLU A 735 -26.32 -4.25 -14.78
C GLU A 735 -25.24 -4.59 -15.80
N VAL A 736 -24.41 -3.62 -16.18
CA VAL A 736 -23.29 -3.83 -17.08
C VAL A 736 -22.22 -4.65 -16.36
N GLN A 737 -21.84 -5.77 -16.96
CA GLN A 737 -20.84 -6.69 -16.44
C GLN A 737 -19.47 -6.34 -16.97
N SER A 738 -18.53 -6.05 -16.07
CA SER A 738 -17.11 -5.96 -16.41
C SER A 738 -16.40 -7.21 -15.91
N ASN A 739 -15.66 -7.85 -16.81
CA ASN A 739 -14.87 -9.05 -16.52
C ASN A 739 -13.40 -8.74 -16.78
N SER A 740 -12.54 -9.03 -15.81
CA SER A 740 -11.10 -8.87 -15.95
C SER A 740 -10.37 -10.18 -15.62
N PHE A 741 -9.31 -10.45 -16.38
CA PHE A 741 -8.40 -11.56 -16.14
C PHE A 741 -7.02 -10.98 -15.89
N ALA A 742 -6.49 -11.22 -14.70
CA ALA A 742 -5.16 -10.80 -14.32
C ALA A 742 -4.31 -12.04 -14.03
N PHE A 743 -3.02 -11.94 -14.35
CA PHE A 743 -2.05 -12.90 -13.87
C PHE A 743 -0.74 -12.22 -13.51
N ARG A 744 0.06 -12.90 -12.69
CA ARG A 744 1.41 -12.48 -12.31
C ARG A 744 2.29 -13.71 -12.24
N ILE A 745 3.47 -13.65 -12.86
CA ILE A 745 4.55 -14.61 -12.73
C ILE A 745 5.73 -13.89 -12.12
N SER A 746 6.27 -14.38 -11.02
CA SER A 746 7.53 -13.91 -10.45
C SER A 746 8.58 -15.00 -10.67
N LEU A 747 9.71 -14.62 -11.24
CA LEU A 747 10.89 -15.47 -11.38
C LEU A 747 11.96 -14.86 -10.50
N ARG A 748 12.37 -15.58 -9.44
CA ARG A 748 13.46 -15.11 -8.58
C ARG A 748 14.69 -14.80 -9.45
N THR A 749 15.37 -13.69 -9.17
CA THR A 749 16.51 -13.15 -9.94
C THR A 749 16.23 -12.60 -11.36
N LEU A 750 15.08 -12.89 -11.97
CA LEU A 750 14.71 -12.36 -13.30
C LEU A 750 13.61 -11.29 -13.27
N GLY A 751 12.81 -11.25 -12.20
CA GLY A 751 11.78 -10.23 -11.97
C GLY A 751 10.35 -10.72 -12.13
N ASP A 752 9.41 -9.77 -12.12
CA ASP A 752 7.97 -10.03 -12.17
C ASP A 752 7.39 -9.71 -13.55
N PHE A 753 6.38 -10.48 -13.96
CA PHE A 753 5.66 -10.42 -15.23
C PHE A 753 4.16 -10.41 -14.95
N GLY A 754 3.41 -9.42 -15.42
CA GLY A 754 1.95 -9.30 -15.20
C GLY A 754 1.54 -8.37 -14.04
N SER A 755 0.26 -8.35 -13.68
CA SER A 755 -0.36 -7.34 -12.78
C SER A 755 -1.27 -7.90 -11.67
N ALA A 756 -1.40 -9.22 -11.51
CA ALA A 756 -2.26 -9.79 -10.46
C ALA A 756 -1.66 -9.66 -9.03
N GLY A 757 -2.52 -9.25 -8.09
CA GLY A 757 -2.28 -9.33 -6.64
C GLY A 757 -3.16 -10.39 -5.95
N THR A 758 -2.81 -10.77 -4.73
CA THR A 758 -3.54 -11.75 -3.91
C THR A 758 -4.63 -11.14 -3.04
N ASP A 759 -4.70 -9.82 -2.93
CA ASP A 759 -5.62 -9.11 -2.05
C ASP A 759 -7.00 -9.01 -2.72
N PHE A 760 -7.97 -9.78 -2.21
CA PHE A 760 -9.37 -9.73 -2.65
C PHE A 760 -10.19 -8.69 -1.89
#